data_AF-A0A7Y3EGC7-F1
#
_entry.id   AF-A0A7Y3EGC7-F1
#
_cell.length_a   1.000
_cell.length_b   1.000
_cell.length_c   1.000
_cell.angle_alpha   90.00
_cell.angle_beta   90.00
_cell.angle_gamma   90.00
#
_symmetry.space_group_name_H-M   'P 1'
#
loop_
_entity.id
_entity.type
_entity.pdbx_description
1 polymer ?
#
loop_
_entity_poly.entity_id
_entity_poly.type
_entity_poly.pdbx_seq_one_letter_code
_entity_poly.pdbx_strand_id
1 'polypeptide(L)'
;MRTNLIFIASLFQILILSCSDKVEMVEKIAIIPAPDQLVLSEGSFMLNGNSKVYYDKGLEVPARFLMDFVRSGSGISMDEGTADSDIIFKLKPELGAEEYVLEVTTNNINIYASEARAAFYAVQSLRQLMSASLEKGEYSIDVIAIPLVKITDEPRFGYRGMHLDVGRHMFPVDFIKKYIDALALLKYNRFHWHLTEDQGWRVEIKQYPKLNEVASFRNETLVGHYSDQPHQFDAKTYGGFYTQDEIRDIVKYAADRFITIIPEIEMPGHSQAVIAAYPELGCTGEPVEVATKWGVFEHIYCSKEETFTFLENVLDEVLELFPSEYIHIGGDEAPKKNWESCKNCQARISSEGLKDEHELQSYFISRMESYLNDKGRQIIGWDEILEGGLAPNATVMSWRGQSGGIDAANMGHEVVMTPTSHCYFDYYQAETESEPLAIGGYLPLRKVYDFEPVPDELSADKHKYIIGAQGNVWTEYMKDEKQVEYMVFPRILALSEVLWRDKSKKDFTEFVGRTNEFFKRLDALEINYANHLYQLNGAIKNENGTGYLEIRSELKDADIFYTLDGAMPAPGSKKYDGPMPIEKSLQIKAAVFDEEGERLGQVFQQSIEKHKAFLKTPILNKEPHPSYNAGGAKALTNGINGSDKRYGDSEWLGFWGEDLKVVIDLGETTELKRISTRFFNSKGQWIYPPEKMLIKTDTENIDLNIDDQGDRIIDVVANLQSATRYIELTIPNYGIIKEGRQGQGNPAWTFIDEIKIE
;
A
#
# COMPACT_ATOMS: atom_id res chain seq x y z
N MET A 1 32.88 -69.20 18.86
CA MET A 1 31.68 -68.91 18.03
C MET A 1 30.48 -68.68 18.95
N ARG A 2 30.28 -67.48 19.49
CA ARG A 2 28.99 -67.05 20.11
C ARG A 2 28.93 -65.55 20.47
N THR A 3 29.85 -64.73 19.97
CA THR A 3 29.89 -63.29 20.26
C THR A 3 29.69 -62.39 19.04
N ASN A 4 29.53 -62.95 17.83
CA ASN A 4 29.31 -62.18 16.61
C ASN A 4 27.86 -62.19 16.08
N LEU A 5 26.91 -62.81 16.80
CA LEU A 5 25.49 -62.79 16.39
C LEU A 5 24.67 -61.65 17.00
N ILE A 6 25.11 -61.06 18.12
CA ILE A 6 24.35 -60.01 18.83
C ILE A 6 24.60 -58.61 18.20
N PHE A 7 25.77 -58.40 17.59
CA PHE A 7 26.09 -57.14 16.91
C PHE A 7 25.38 -56.98 15.55
N ILE A 8 25.07 -58.09 14.85
CA ILE A 8 24.34 -58.05 13.58
C ILE A 8 22.83 -57.88 13.81
N ALA A 9 22.27 -58.44 14.90
CA ALA A 9 20.87 -58.22 15.27
C ALA A 9 20.60 -56.78 15.76
N SER A 10 21.58 -56.13 16.39
CA SER A 10 21.47 -54.74 16.86
C SER A 10 21.63 -53.70 15.72
N LEU A 11 22.35 -54.05 14.65
CA LEU A 11 22.42 -53.21 13.44
C LEU A 11 21.16 -53.34 12.56
N PHE A 12 20.46 -54.49 12.62
CA PHE A 12 19.22 -54.70 11.86
C PHE A 12 17.98 -54.07 12.54
N GLN A 13 18.00 -53.82 13.85
CA GLN A 13 16.93 -53.08 14.53
C GLN A 13 17.04 -51.55 14.37
N ILE A 14 18.21 -51.02 14.03
CA ILE A 14 18.39 -49.58 13.72
C ILE A 14 18.04 -49.28 12.25
N LEU A 15 18.07 -50.27 11.35
CA LEU A 15 17.62 -50.08 9.96
C LEU A 15 16.10 -50.18 9.73
N ILE A 16 15.31 -50.59 10.73
CA ILE A 16 13.84 -50.74 10.61
C ILE A 16 13.10 -49.50 11.18
N LEU A 17 13.80 -48.54 11.79
CA LEU A 17 13.23 -47.27 12.25
C LEU A 17 13.45 -46.09 11.27
N SER A 18 13.97 -46.35 10.06
CA SER A 18 14.27 -45.31 9.06
C SER A 18 13.23 -45.21 7.92
N CYS A 19 12.09 -45.89 8.04
CA CYS A 19 10.90 -45.64 7.19
C CYS A 19 9.79 -45.04 8.06
N SER A 20 10.05 -43.90 8.69
CA SER A 20 8.95 -42.97 8.92
C SER A 20 8.67 -42.33 7.57
N ASP A 21 7.48 -42.53 7.03
CA ASP A 21 7.00 -41.72 5.90
C ASP A 21 7.27 -40.26 6.27
N LYS A 22 8.05 -39.57 5.43
CA LYS A 22 8.36 -38.15 5.65
C LYS A 22 7.04 -37.42 5.49
N VAL A 23 6.47 -36.97 6.60
CA VAL A 23 5.28 -36.11 6.61
C VAL A 23 5.78 -34.69 6.84
N GLU A 24 5.47 -33.79 5.91
CA GLU A 24 5.73 -32.37 6.09
C GLU A 24 4.65 -31.80 7.04
N MET A 25 5.08 -31.35 8.21
CA MET A 25 4.19 -30.76 9.22
C MET A 25 4.28 -29.25 9.12
N VAL A 26 3.13 -28.57 9.16
CA VAL A 26 3.10 -27.11 9.28
C VAL A 26 3.54 -26.73 10.69
N GLU A 27 4.71 -26.10 10.81
CA GLU A 27 5.31 -25.74 12.10
C GLU A 27 4.65 -24.51 12.73
N LYS A 28 4.23 -23.55 11.91
CA LYS A 28 3.60 -22.29 12.35
C LYS A 28 2.34 -22.02 11.53
N ILE A 29 1.21 -21.85 12.23
CA ILE A 29 -0.05 -21.49 11.59
C ILE A 29 -0.10 -19.99 11.36
N ALA A 30 -0.19 -19.59 10.10
CA ALA A 30 -0.17 -18.20 9.68
C ALA A 30 -1.35 -17.89 8.74
N ILE A 31 -2.58 -17.99 9.28
CA ILE A 31 -3.77 -17.62 8.53
C ILE A 31 -3.89 -16.09 8.48
N ILE A 32 -3.93 -15.53 7.27
CA ILE A 32 -4.23 -14.13 6.99
C ILE A 32 -5.43 -14.06 6.03
N PRO A 33 -6.50 -13.34 6.36
CA PRO A 33 -6.71 -12.62 7.62
C PRO A 33 -6.90 -13.59 8.79
N ALA A 34 -6.52 -13.16 10.00
CA ALA A 34 -6.70 -13.99 11.20
C ALA A 34 -8.19 -14.29 11.44
N PRO A 35 -8.56 -15.54 11.74
CA PRO A 35 -9.94 -15.89 12.05
C PRO A 35 -10.41 -15.31 13.38
N ASP A 36 -11.71 -15.08 13.52
CA ASP A 36 -12.31 -14.57 14.76
C ASP A 36 -12.05 -15.50 15.96
N GLN A 37 -12.24 -16.81 15.76
CA GLN A 37 -11.92 -17.84 16.74
C GLN A 37 -11.16 -19.00 16.10
N LEU A 38 -10.05 -19.39 16.73
CA LEU A 38 -9.24 -20.55 16.34
C LEU A 38 -8.81 -21.31 17.59
N VAL A 39 -9.15 -22.60 17.64
CA VAL A 39 -8.79 -23.50 18.73
C VAL A 39 -7.98 -24.66 18.16
N LEU A 40 -6.71 -24.75 18.57
CA LEU A 40 -5.81 -25.83 18.17
C LEU A 40 -5.94 -27.04 19.09
N SER A 41 -5.71 -28.22 18.51
CA SER A 41 -5.60 -29.49 19.22
C SER A 41 -4.37 -30.25 18.74
N GLU A 42 -3.84 -31.15 19.58
CA GLU A 42 -2.68 -31.97 19.23
C GLU A 42 -3.04 -33.00 18.15
N GLY A 43 -2.15 -33.17 17.17
CA GLY A 43 -2.27 -34.17 16.09
C GLY A 43 -2.57 -33.55 14.73
N SER A 44 -2.90 -34.40 13.76
CA SER A 44 -3.22 -33.97 12.40
C SER A 44 -4.21 -34.91 11.72
N PHE A 45 -4.96 -34.37 10.77
CA PHE A 45 -5.68 -35.12 9.75
C PHE A 45 -4.73 -35.47 8.61
N MET A 46 -4.81 -36.70 8.08
CA MET A 46 -3.90 -37.22 7.06
C MET A 46 -4.63 -37.35 5.72
N LEU A 47 -4.63 -36.28 4.93
CA LEU A 47 -5.23 -36.27 3.59
C LEU A 47 -4.37 -37.07 2.62
N ASN A 48 -4.96 -37.99 1.87
CA ASN A 48 -4.25 -38.83 0.90
C ASN A 48 -5.16 -39.24 -0.27
N GLY A 49 -4.64 -40.02 -1.23
CA GLY A 49 -5.40 -40.44 -2.43
C GLY A 49 -6.63 -41.34 -2.17
N ASN A 50 -6.84 -41.83 -0.95
CA ASN A 50 -8.06 -42.55 -0.59
C ASN A 50 -9.13 -41.64 0.05
N SER A 51 -8.77 -40.39 0.38
CA SER A 51 -9.70 -39.44 0.97
C SER A 51 -10.82 -39.11 -0.01
N LYS A 52 -12.05 -39.06 0.50
CA LYS A 52 -13.25 -38.74 -0.27
C LYS A 52 -13.86 -37.41 0.15
N VAL A 53 -14.50 -36.74 -0.80
CA VAL A 53 -15.18 -35.46 -0.59
C VAL A 53 -16.69 -35.63 -0.80
N TYR A 54 -17.47 -35.18 0.17
CA TYR A 54 -18.92 -35.03 0.04
C TYR A 54 -19.31 -33.58 0.20
N TYR A 55 -20.28 -33.13 -0.57
CA TYR A 55 -20.82 -31.78 -0.49
C TYR A 55 -22.34 -31.76 -0.70
N ASP A 56 -23.02 -30.92 0.06
CA ASP A 56 -24.43 -30.61 -0.19
C ASP A 56 -24.60 -29.87 -1.53
N LYS A 57 -25.77 -30.02 -2.15
CA LYS A 57 -26.12 -29.30 -3.39
C LYS A 57 -26.01 -27.78 -3.16
N GLY A 58 -25.30 -27.08 -4.03
CA GLY A 58 -24.99 -25.65 -3.91
C GLY A 58 -23.58 -25.37 -3.39
N LEU A 59 -22.84 -26.38 -2.91
CA LEU A 59 -21.45 -26.25 -2.45
C LEU A 59 -20.44 -26.89 -3.42
N GLU A 60 -20.83 -27.14 -4.67
CA GLU A 60 -20.00 -27.79 -5.70
C GLU A 60 -18.72 -27.00 -5.98
N VAL A 61 -18.84 -25.67 -6.09
CA VAL A 61 -17.72 -24.77 -6.44
C VAL A 61 -16.61 -24.80 -5.39
N PRO A 62 -16.86 -24.51 -4.10
CA PRO A 62 -15.79 -24.56 -3.09
C PRO A 62 -15.22 -25.97 -2.90
N ALA A 63 -16.04 -27.02 -2.98
CA ALA A 63 -15.55 -28.40 -2.88
C ALA A 63 -14.60 -28.76 -4.02
N ARG A 64 -14.97 -28.45 -5.27
CA ARG A 64 -14.12 -28.68 -6.45
C ARG A 64 -12.86 -27.83 -6.42
N PHE A 65 -12.95 -26.58 -5.96
CA PHE A 65 -11.77 -25.74 -5.78
C PHE A 65 -10.75 -26.39 -4.85
N LEU A 66 -11.17 -26.92 -3.70
CA LEU A 66 -10.29 -27.66 -2.79
C LEU A 66 -9.67 -28.89 -3.46
N MET A 67 -10.48 -29.68 -4.17
CA MET A 67 -10.01 -30.88 -4.87
C MET A 67 -8.97 -30.53 -5.95
N ASP A 68 -9.23 -29.49 -6.74
CA ASP A 68 -8.33 -29.02 -7.80
C ASP A 68 -7.05 -28.41 -7.24
N PHE A 69 -7.13 -27.69 -6.11
CA PHE A 69 -5.96 -27.17 -5.40
C PHE A 69 -5.05 -28.31 -4.92
N VAL A 70 -5.61 -29.31 -4.22
CA VAL A 70 -4.85 -30.47 -3.73
C VAL A 70 -4.25 -31.26 -4.90
N ARG A 71 -5.04 -31.52 -5.95
CA ARG A 71 -4.57 -32.25 -7.14
C ARG A 71 -3.43 -31.51 -7.85
N SER A 72 -3.58 -30.21 -8.06
CA SER A 72 -2.56 -29.40 -8.74
C SER A 72 -1.29 -29.27 -7.91
N GLY A 73 -1.44 -29.17 -6.58
CA GLY A 73 -0.32 -28.97 -5.66
C GLY A 73 0.49 -30.23 -5.34
N SER A 74 -0.14 -31.40 -5.35
CA SER A 74 0.47 -32.66 -4.87
C SER A 74 0.30 -33.87 -5.79
N GLY A 75 -0.52 -33.77 -6.85
CA GLY A 75 -0.93 -34.92 -7.65
C GLY A 75 -1.97 -35.83 -6.98
N ILE A 76 -2.28 -35.61 -5.69
CA ILE A 76 -3.30 -36.39 -4.96
C ILE A 76 -4.67 -36.09 -5.55
N SER A 77 -5.30 -37.12 -6.12
CA SER A 77 -6.67 -37.03 -6.61
C SER A 77 -7.62 -37.59 -5.56
N MET A 78 -8.64 -36.80 -5.22
CA MET A 78 -9.72 -37.22 -4.32
C MET A 78 -10.98 -37.49 -5.13
N ASP A 79 -11.73 -38.53 -4.76
CA ASP A 79 -12.99 -38.87 -5.40
C ASP A 79 -14.18 -38.31 -4.61
N GLU A 80 -15.29 -38.06 -5.31
CA GLU A 80 -16.57 -37.77 -4.66
C GLU A 80 -17.07 -39.00 -3.87
N GLY A 81 -17.64 -38.76 -2.69
CA GLY A 81 -18.07 -39.80 -1.75
C GLY A 81 -19.49 -39.61 -1.22
N THR A 82 -19.75 -40.20 -0.05
CA THR A 82 -21.04 -40.16 0.65
C THR A 82 -20.95 -39.27 1.90
N ALA A 83 -22.06 -39.07 2.61
CA ALA A 83 -22.08 -38.24 3.82
C ALA A 83 -21.17 -38.72 4.98
N ASP A 84 -20.58 -39.92 4.87
CA ASP A 84 -19.61 -40.50 5.81
C ASP A 84 -18.15 -40.36 5.30
N SER A 85 -17.90 -39.49 4.31
CA SER A 85 -16.57 -39.25 3.74
C SER A 85 -15.64 -38.50 4.69
N ASP A 86 -14.36 -38.44 4.35
CA ASP A 86 -13.34 -37.78 5.16
C ASP A 86 -13.49 -36.25 5.15
N ILE A 87 -13.86 -35.67 4.00
CA ILE A 87 -14.06 -34.23 3.85
C ILE A 87 -15.52 -33.95 3.51
N ILE A 88 -16.19 -33.13 4.32
CA ILE A 88 -17.65 -32.96 4.27
C ILE A 88 -17.99 -31.46 4.25
N PHE A 89 -18.65 -31.01 3.18
CA PHE A 89 -19.24 -29.67 3.07
C PHE A 89 -20.74 -29.75 3.32
N LYS A 90 -21.24 -29.02 4.32
CA LYS A 90 -22.65 -29.04 4.73
C LYS A 90 -23.25 -27.65 4.83
N LEU A 91 -24.47 -27.51 4.30
CA LEU A 91 -25.25 -26.30 4.46
C LEU A 91 -25.83 -26.22 5.89
N LYS A 92 -25.61 -25.07 6.53
CA LYS A 92 -26.19 -24.69 7.82
C LYS A 92 -26.85 -23.32 7.68
N PRO A 93 -28.15 -23.27 7.32
CA PRO A 93 -28.87 -22.03 7.08
C PRO A 93 -28.96 -21.10 8.30
N GLU A 94 -28.66 -21.60 9.49
CA GLU A 94 -28.61 -20.83 10.72
C GLU A 94 -27.37 -19.94 10.88
N LEU A 95 -26.32 -20.15 10.08
CA LEU A 95 -25.11 -19.31 10.06
C LEU A 95 -25.35 -18.02 9.25
N GLY A 96 -24.58 -16.97 9.55
CA GLY A 96 -24.53 -15.75 8.74
C GLY A 96 -24.10 -16.01 7.29
N ALA A 97 -24.39 -15.06 6.38
CA ALA A 97 -24.16 -15.23 4.93
C ALA A 97 -22.68 -15.49 4.56
N GLU A 98 -21.75 -14.85 5.26
CA GLU A 98 -20.31 -15.05 5.07
C GLU A 98 -19.64 -15.76 6.27
N GLU A 99 -20.45 -16.28 7.21
CA GLU A 99 -19.99 -17.03 8.39
C GLU A 99 -19.74 -18.50 8.04
N TYR A 100 -18.64 -19.07 8.53
CA TYR A 100 -18.36 -20.50 8.41
C TYR A 100 -17.79 -21.10 9.69
N VAL A 101 -17.91 -22.44 9.76
CA VAL A 101 -17.22 -23.25 10.77
C VAL A 101 -16.40 -24.34 10.07
N LEU A 102 -15.09 -24.36 10.31
CA LEU A 102 -14.16 -25.40 9.84
C LEU A 102 -13.71 -26.24 11.04
N GLU A 103 -13.99 -27.55 11.01
CA GLU A 103 -13.57 -28.51 12.04
C GLU A 103 -12.68 -29.58 11.42
N VAL A 104 -11.39 -29.55 11.75
CA VAL A 104 -10.40 -30.57 11.39
C VAL A 104 -10.16 -31.46 12.60
N THR A 105 -10.56 -32.72 12.48
CA THR A 105 -10.37 -33.79 13.47
C THR A 105 -9.45 -34.87 12.91
N THR A 106 -9.05 -35.86 13.71
CA THR A 106 -8.20 -36.95 13.20
C THR A 106 -8.84 -37.76 12.06
N ASN A 107 -10.18 -37.78 11.99
CA ASN A 107 -10.91 -38.65 11.08
C ASN A 107 -11.66 -37.88 9.98
N ASN A 108 -11.99 -36.60 10.20
CA ASN A 108 -12.82 -35.83 9.29
C ASN A 108 -12.43 -34.35 9.27
N ILE A 109 -12.61 -33.73 8.11
CA ILE A 109 -12.70 -32.28 7.90
C ILE A 109 -14.17 -31.94 7.62
N ASN A 110 -14.78 -31.13 8.46
CA ASN A 110 -16.14 -30.63 8.26
C ASN A 110 -16.11 -29.12 7.98
N ILE A 111 -16.75 -28.70 6.89
CA ILE A 111 -16.96 -27.31 6.53
C ILE A 111 -18.46 -27.05 6.57
N TYR A 112 -18.88 -26.15 7.47
CA TYR A 112 -20.26 -25.72 7.60
C TYR A 112 -20.40 -24.27 7.18
N ALA A 113 -21.40 -23.97 6.36
CA ALA A 113 -21.65 -22.62 5.84
C ALA A 113 -23.13 -22.46 5.47
N SER A 114 -23.64 -21.23 5.45
CA SER A 114 -25.00 -20.94 4.97
C SER A 114 -25.10 -20.93 3.44
N GLU A 115 -24.00 -20.61 2.75
CA GLU A 115 -23.89 -20.57 1.29
C GLU A 115 -22.47 -20.86 0.77
N ALA A 116 -22.34 -20.99 -0.55
CA ALA A 116 -21.10 -21.38 -1.22
C ALA A 116 -19.93 -20.42 -0.96
N ARG A 117 -20.20 -19.11 -0.81
CA ARG A 117 -19.17 -18.10 -0.55
C ARG A 117 -18.52 -18.28 0.82
N ALA A 118 -19.33 -18.46 1.87
CA ALA A 118 -18.84 -18.76 3.21
C ALA A 118 -18.02 -20.05 3.23
N ALA A 119 -18.49 -21.11 2.57
CA ALA A 119 -17.73 -22.35 2.43
C ALA A 119 -16.40 -22.14 1.69
N PHE A 120 -16.37 -21.28 0.67
CA PHE A 120 -15.14 -20.93 -0.04
C PHE A 120 -14.13 -20.22 0.87
N TYR A 121 -14.55 -19.32 1.75
CA TYR A 121 -13.65 -18.72 2.75
C TYR A 121 -13.09 -19.74 3.74
N ALA A 122 -13.88 -20.75 4.13
CA ALA A 122 -13.39 -21.88 4.91
C ALA A 122 -12.29 -22.65 4.15
N VAL A 123 -12.46 -22.86 2.84
CA VAL A 123 -11.44 -23.47 1.98
C VAL A 123 -10.17 -22.63 1.93
N GLN A 124 -10.25 -21.30 1.88
CA GLN A 124 -9.05 -20.45 1.91
C GLN A 124 -8.31 -20.56 3.24
N SER A 125 -9.01 -20.62 4.38
CA SER A 125 -8.37 -20.91 5.66
C SER A 125 -7.77 -22.30 5.71
N LEU A 126 -8.45 -23.32 5.17
CA LEU A 126 -7.92 -24.68 5.07
C LEU A 126 -6.66 -24.74 4.19
N ARG A 127 -6.64 -24.05 3.04
CA ARG A 127 -5.48 -23.91 2.16
C ARG A 127 -4.28 -23.32 2.90
N GLN A 128 -4.51 -22.31 3.74
CA GLN A 128 -3.45 -21.68 4.53
C GLN A 128 -2.95 -22.55 5.71
N LEU A 129 -3.72 -23.57 6.12
CA LEU A 129 -3.30 -24.59 7.10
C LEU A 129 -2.47 -25.71 6.48
N MET A 130 -2.38 -25.79 5.15
CA MET A 130 -1.52 -26.74 4.45
C MET A 130 -0.18 -26.09 4.08
N SER A 131 0.85 -26.90 3.76
CA SER A 131 2.16 -26.35 3.38
C SER A 131 2.09 -25.40 2.18
N ALA A 132 2.92 -24.37 2.20
CA ALA A 132 3.13 -23.45 1.07
C ALA A 132 3.67 -24.17 -0.18
N SER A 133 4.35 -25.32 -0.03
CA SER A 133 4.88 -26.10 -1.16
C SER A 133 3.80 -26.63 -2.10
N LEU A 134 2.54 -26.73 -1.65
CA LEU A 134 1.38 -27.05 -2.50
C LEU A 134 1.08 -25.97 -3.53
N GLU A 135 1.43 -24.70 -3.27
CA GLU A 135 1.13 -23.61 -4.21
C GLU A 135 1.92 -23.75 -5.52
N LYS A 136 3.14 -24.26 -5.44
CA LYS A 136 4.07 -24.42 -6.58
C LYS A 136 4.01 -25.79 -7.26
N GLY A 137 3.13 -26.69 -6.81
CA GLY A 137 3.03 -28.04 -7.38
C GLY A 137 4.23 -28.96 -7.06
N GLU A 138 5.04 -28.61 -6.06
CA GLU A 138 6.25 -29.36 -5.69
C GLU A 138 6.04 -30.27 -4.47
N TYR A 139 4.79 -30.41 -3.98
CA TYR A 139 4.50 -31.32 -2.87
C TYR A 139 4.70 -32.77 -3.32
N SER A 140 5.76 -33.40 -2.81
CA SER A 140 6.26 -34.71 -3.31
C SER A 140 5.89 -35.89 -2.41
N ILE A 141 5.06 -35.66 -1.39
CA ILE A 141 4.63 -36.66 -0.42
C ILE A 141 3.18 -37.05 -0.75
N ASP A 142 2.85 -38.35 -0.71
CA ASP A 142 1.49 -38.86 -1.02
C ASP A 142 0.45 -38.58 0.09
N VAL A 143 0.85 -37.84 1.13
CA VAL A 143 0.03 -37.51 2.30
C VAL A 143 0.27 -36.07 2.73
N ILE A 144 -0.81 -35.31 2.92
CA ILE A 144 -0.80 -33.93 3.44
C ILE A 144 -1.30 -33.97 4.89
N ALA A 145 -0.44 -33.54 5.83
CA ALA A 145 -0.85 -33.38 7.22
C ALA A 145 -1.46 -32.00 7.46
N ILE A 146 -2.65 -32.00 8.06
CA ILE A 146 -3.40 -30.78 8.37
C ILE A 146 -3.60 -30.73 9.88
N PRO A 147 -3.21 -29.66 10.59
CA PRO A 147 -3.33 -29.58 12.04
C PRO A 147 -4.80 -29.66 12.48
N LEU A 148 -5.04 -30.29 13.63
CA LEU A 148 -6.39 -30.35 14.20
C LEU A 148 -6.78 -28.97 14.72
N VAL A 149 -7.90 -28.46 14.21
CA VAL A 149 -8.35 -27.11 14.51
C VAL A 149 -9.86 -27.02 14.45
N LYS A 150 -10.42 -26.14 15.27
CA LYS A 150 -11.77 -25.61 15.07
C LYS A 150 -11.66 -24.11 14.83
N ILE A 151 -12.20 -23.67 13.68
CA ILE A 151 -12.30 -22.26 13.30
C ILE A 151 -13.78 -21.90 13.18
N THR A 152 -14.19 -20.83 13.85
CA THR A 152 -15.47 -20.15 13.62
C THR A 152 -15.12 -18.72 13.22
N ASP A 153 -15.61 -18.28 12.06
CA ASP A 153 -15.12 -17.06 11.44
C ASP A 153 -16.18 -16.39 10.57
N GLU A 154 -16.16 -15.06 10.55
CA GLU A 154 -17.01 -14.20 9.72
C GLU A 154 -16.29 -12.85 9.49
N PRO A 155 -16.52 -12.17 8.35
CA PRO A 155 -15.92 -10.87 8.10
C PRO A 155 -16.60 -9.75 8.87
N ARG A 156 -15.81 -8.77 9.32
CA ARG A 156 -16.31 -7.52 9.92
C ARG A 156 -17.11 -6.65 8.93
N PHE A 157 -16.66 -6.56 7.66
CA PHE A 157 -17.29 -5.72 6.63
C PHE A 157 -17.74 -6.54 5.43
N GLY A 158 -18.89 -6.20 4.86
CA GLY A 158 -19.43 -6.87 3.66
C GLY A 158 -18.74 -6.45 2.35
N TYR A 159 -18.18 -5.24 2.28
CA TYR A 159 -17.35 -4.79 1.16
C TYR A 159 -15.87 -4.91 1.52
N ARG A 160 -15.13 -5.77 0.81
CA ARG A 160 -13.67 -5.94 0.99
C ARG A 160 -13.02 -5.84 -0.37
N GLY A 161 -12.51 -4.65 -0.69
CA GLY A 161 -12.08 -4.33 -2.04
C GLY A 161 -10.59 -4.13 -2.23
N MET A 162 -10.14 -4.41 -3.44
CA MET A 162 -8.89 -3.92 -3.99
C MET A 162 -9.14 -3.34 -5.37
N HIS A 163 -8.42 -2.27 -5.68
CA HIS A 163 -8.42 -1.57 -6.95
C HIS A 163 -7.27 -2.05 -7.85
N LEU A 164 -7.39 -1.86 -9.16
CA LEU A 164 -6.26 -1.82 -10.07
C LEU A 164 -6.53 -0.87 -11.24
N ASP A 165 -5.67 0.14 -11.37
CA ASP A 165 -5.62 1.02 -12.53
C ASP A 165 -4.93 0.34 -13.71
N VAL A 166 -5.69 0.15 -14.79
CA VAL A 166 -5.17 -0.30 -16.07
C VAL A 166 -5.19 0.77 -17.16
N GLY A 167 -5.75 1.96 -16.85
CA GLY A 167 -5.79 3.13 -17.72
C GLY A 167 -4.40 3.73 -17.93
N ARG A 168 -3.63 3.92 -16.85
CA ARG A 168 -2.26 4.48 -16.90
C ARG A 168 -1.27 3.47 -17.48
N HIS A 169 -1.24 2.25 -16.95
CA HIS A 169 -0.50 1.12 -17.52
C HIS A 169 -1.37 -0.14 -17.55
N MET A 170 -1.45 -0.80 -18.71
CA MET A 170 -2.23 -2.03 -18.91
C MET A 170 -1.42 -3.27 -18.52
N PHE A 171 -2.09 -4.29 -17.96
CA PHE A 171 -1.49 -5.57 -17.61
C PHE A 171 -2.10 -6.75 -18.37
N PRO A 172 -1.36 -7.85 -18.60
CA PRO A 172 -1.88 -9.04 -19.27
C PRO A 172 -3.02 -9.72 -18.51
N VAL A 173 -3.91 -10.41 -19.25
CA VAL A 173 -5.04 -11.19 -18.70
C VAL A 173 -4.59 -12.17 -17.61
N ASP A 174 -3.48 -12.86 -17.81
CA ASP A 174 -2.94 -13.83 -16.84
C ASP A 174 -2.55 -13.15 -15.51
N PHE A 175 -2.04 -11.92 -15.57
CA PHE A 175 -1.76 -11.15 -14.35
C PHE A 175 -3.03 -10.73 -13.64
N ILE A 176 -4.06 -10.29 -14.37
CA ILE A 176 -5.37 -9.95 -13.77
C ILE A 176 -5.95 -11.17 -13.04
N LYS A 177 -5.85 -12.36 -13.62
CA LYS A 177 -6.25 -13.62 -12.97
C LYS A 177 -5.41 -13.94 -11.75
N LYS A 178 -4.08 -13.77 -11.81
CA LYS A 178 -3.17 -13.94 -10.65
C LYS A 178 -3.52 -12.97 -9.52
N TYR A 179 -3.86 -11.72 -9.85
CA TYR A 179 -4.32 -10.73 -8.87
C TYR A 179 -5.63 -11.20 -8.20
N ILE A 180 -6.61 -11.66 -8.98
CA ILE A 180 -7.86 -12.24 -8.48
C ILE A 180 -7.62 -13.48 -7.58
N ASP A 181 -6.67 -14.36 -7.92
CA ASP A 181 -6.28 -15.48 -7.07
C ASP A 181 -5.77 -15.01 -5.69
N ALA A 182 -4.96 -13.95 -5.66
CA ALA A 182 -4.47 -13.38 -4.42
C ALA A 182 -5.59 -12.71 -3.60
N LEU A 183 -6.51 -11.99 -4.25
CA LEU A 183 -7.69 -11.45 -3.60
C LEU A 183 -8.53 -12.56 -2.94
N ALA A 184 -8.73 -13.67 -3.66
CA ALA A 184 -9.50 -14.81 -3.18
C ALA A 184 -8.81 -15.47 -1.97
N LEU A 185 -7.49 -15.69 -2.04
CA LEU A 185 -6.68 -16.24 -0.95
C LEU A 185 -6.81 -15.42 0.34
N LEU A 186 -6.89 -14.10 0.20
CA LEU A 186 -7.00 -13.12 1.29
C LEU A 186 -8.45 -12.72 1.59
N LYS A 187 -9.43 -13.49 1.09
CA LYS A 187 -10.86 -13.34 1.35
C LYS A 187 -11.43 -11.94 1.02
N TYR A 188 -10.81 -11.21 0.10
CA TYR A 188 -11.44 -10.07 -0.56
C TYR A 188 -12.61 -10.56 -1.43
N ASN A 189 -13.58 -9.69 -1.67
CA ASN A 189 -14.78 -10.04 -2.44
C ASN A 189 -15.17 -9.01 -3.50
N ARG A 190 -14.40 -7.91 -3.61
CA ARG A 190 -14.55 -6.88 -4.63
C ARG A 190 -13.22 -6.63 -5.34
N PHE A 191 -13.28 -6.60 -6.66
CA PHE A 191 -12.19 -6.11 -7.50
C PHE A 191 -12.70 -4.88 -8.25
N HIS A 192 -12.27 -3.70 -7.81
CA HIS A 192 -12.55 -2.45 -8.51
C HIS A 192 -11.54 -2.31 -9.66
N TRP A 193 -12.02 -2.38 -10.90
CA TRP A 193 -11.18 -2.36 -12.09
C TRP A 193 -11.32 -1.03 -12.84
N HIS A 194 -10.29 -0.20 -12.74
CA HIS A 194 -10.27 1.13 -13.37
C HIS A 194 -9.78 1.06 -14.80
N LEU A 195 -10.73 1.15 -15.73
CA LEU A 195 -10.56 0.72 -17.11
C LEU A 195 -10.30 1.89 -18.08
N THR A 196 -10.44 3.13 -17.64
CA THR A 196 -10.47 4.29 -18.54
C THR A 196 -9.83 5.51 -17.90
N GLU A 197 -8.95 6.18 -18.63
CA GLU A 197 -8.33 7.44 -18.20
C GLU A 197 -7.85 8.26 -19.41
N ASP A 198 -7.46 9.52 -19.18
CA ASP A 198 -6.78 10.47 -20.05
C ASP A 198 -5.62 9.87 -20.83
N GLN A 199 -4.88 8.92 -20.25
CA GLN A 199 -3.73 8.26 -20.89
C GLN A 199 -4.08 6.92 -21.54
N GLY A 200 -5.35 6.46 -21.48
CA GLY A 200 -5.77 5.25 -22.15
C GLY A 200 -7.18 4.73 -21.84
N TRP A 201 -7.85 4.25 -22.89
CA TRP A 201 -9.09 3.47 -22.82
C TRP A 201 -8.83 1.96 -22.98
N ARG A 202 -9.34 1.11 -22.06
CA ARG A 202 -8.98 -0.32 -22.01
C ARG A 202 -10.10 -1.32 -22.28
N VAL A 203 -11.31 -0.89 -22.63
CA VAL A 203 -12.45 -1.80 -22.88
C VAL A 203 -12.82 -1.83 -24.35
N GLU A 204 -12.94 -3.00 -24.97
CA GLU A 204 -13.50 -3.07 -26.32
C GLU A 204 -14.98 -2.64 -26.33
N ILE A 205 -15.26 -1.51 -26.99
CA ILE A 205 -16.62 -1.06 -27.30
C ILE A 205 -16.83 -1.17 -28.81
N LYS A 206 -17.77 -2.03 -29.22
CA LYS A 206 -17.96 -2.36 -30.64
C LYS A 206 -18.63 -1.23 -31.41
N GLN A 207 -19.56 -0.52 -30.77
CA GLN A 207 -20.26 0.60 -31.37
C GLN A 207 -19.35 1.80 -31.62
N TYR A 208 -18.26 1.94 -30.84
CA TYR A 208 -17.33 3.06 -30.92
C TYR A 208 -15.87 2.59 -31.13
N PRO A 209 -15.53 2.06 -32.33
CA PRO A 209 -14.24 1.40 -32.58
C PRO A 209 -13.02 2.30 -32.36
N LYS A 210 -13.14 3.63 -32.50
CA LYS A 210 -12.00 4.54 -32.22
C LYS A 210 -11.59 4.57 -30.74
N LEU A 211 -12.42 4.10 -29.81
CA LEU A 211 -11.97 3.90 -28.43
C LEU A 211 -10.87 2.84 -28.36
N ASN A 212 -10.97 1.83 -29.23
CA ASN A 212 -10.01 0.74 -29.33
C ASN A 212 -8.81 1.15 -30.21
N GLU A 213 -9.05 1.84 -31.32
CA GLU A 213 -8.03 2.19 -32.32
C GLU A 213 -7.18 3.42 -31.96
N VAL A 214 -7.76 4.38 -31.23
CA VAL A 214 -7.14 5.67 -30.91
C VAL A 214 -7.00 5.86 -29.40
N ALA A 215 -8.10 5.85 -28.65
CA ALA A 215 -8.07 6.17 -27.22
C ALA A 215 -7.24 5.20 -26.39
N SER A 216 -7.01 3.98 -26.88
CA SER A 216 -6.19 2.99 -26.20
C SER A 216 -4.68 3.18 -26.38
N PHE A 217 -4.23 4.11 -27.23
CA PHE A 217 -2.81 4.32 -27.54
C PHE A 217 -2.38 5.77 -27.32
N ARG A 218 -1.25 5.96 -26.63
CA ARG A 218 -0.53 7.23 -26.50
C ARG A 218 0.80 7.18 -27.22
N ASN A 219 1.26 8.33 -27.71
CA ASN A 219 2.46 8.42 -28.56
C ASN A 219 3.78 8.16 -27.82
N GLU A 220 3.83 8.50 -26.53
CA GLU A 220 4.98 8.37 -25.66
C GLU A 220 4.55 8.40 -24.19
N THR A 221 5.45 8.00 -23.29
CA THR A 221 5.20 8.00 -21.84
C THR A 221 6.27 8.82 -21.12
N LEU A 222 5.86 9.57 -20.10
CA LEU A 222 6.75 10.32 -19.22
C LEU A 222 7.86 9.43 -18.62
N VAL A 223 9.09 9.94 -18.64
CA VAL A 223 10.27 9.36 -18.00
C VAL A 223 10.64 10.18 -16.77
N GLY A 224 10.87 9.50 -15.65
CA GLY A 224 11.17 10.16 -14.37
C GLY A 224 9.90 10.60 -13.64
N HIS A 225 10.05 11.48 -12.65
CA HIS A 225 8.93 11.94 -11.85
C HIS A 225 8.22 13.12 -12.53
N TYR A 226 6.92 13.29 -12.29
CA TYR A 226 6.12 14.38 -12.89
C TYR A 226 6.60 15.77 -12.44
N SER A 227 7.23 15.86 -11.27
CA SER A 227 7.82 17.12 -10.80
C SER A 227 9.12 17.50 -11.51
N ASP A 228 9.76 16.58 -12.25
CA ASP A 228 11.06 16.84 -12.88
C ASP A 228 10.90 17.77 -14.08
N GLN A 229 11.77 18.76 -14.19
CA GLN A 229 11.72 19.77 -15.26
C GLN A 229 13.09 19.93 -15.95
N PRO A 230 13.12 20.02 -17.30
CA PRO A 230 12.00 19.83 -18.23
C PRO A 230 11.57 18.35 -18.32
N HIS A 231 10.26 18.10 -18.49
CA HIS A 231 9.73 16.73 -18.69
C HIS A 231 10.45 16.01 -19.83
N GLN A 232 10.73 14.71 -19.62
CA GLN A 232 11.35 13.83 -20.61
C GLN A 232 10.36 12.72 -20.98
N PHE A 233 10.44 12.23 -22.22
CA PHE A 233 9.56 11.18 -22.73
C PHE A 233 10.36 10.09 -23.43
N ASP A 234 9.82 8.88 -23.48
CA ASP A 234 10.51 7.72 -24.04
C ASP A 234 10.37 7.57 -25.56
N ALA A 235 9.56 8.42 -26.21
CA ALA A 235 9.25 8.40 -27.63
C ALA A 235 8.73 7.03 -28.13
N LYS A 236 8.01 6.28 -27.29
CA LYS A 236 7.46 4.96 -27.62
C LYS A 236 5.95 4.96 -27.52
N THR A 237 5.29 4.59 -28.62
CA THR A 237 3.86 4.32 -28.61
C THR A 237 3.55 3.21 -27.61
N TYR A 238 2.59 3.47 -26.73
CA TYR A 238 2.17 2.56 -25.67
C TYR A 238 0.64 2.44 -25.69
N GLY A 239 0.12 1.23 -25.53
CA GLY A 239 -1.33 1.04 -25.47
C GLY A 239 -1.79 -0.41 -25.60
N GLY A 240 -3.10 -0.54 -25.80
CA GLY A 240 -3.82 -1.80 -25.81
C GLY A 240 -5.15 -1.71 -25.06
N PHE A 241 -6.02 -2.70 -25.26
CA PHE A 241 -7.31 -2.82 -24.61
C PHE A 241 -7.67 -4.30 -24.45
N TYR A 242 -8.57 -4.61 -23.52
CA TYR A 242 -9.13 -5.95 -23.36
C TYR A 242 -10.31 -6.12 -24.30
N THR A 243 -10.31 -7.22 -25.05
CA THR A 243 -11.47 -7.63 -25.85
C THR A 243 -12.63 -8.00 -24.93
N GLN A 244 -13.86 -7.94 -25.44
CA GLN A 244 -15.03 -8.35 -24.68
C GLN A 244 -14.96 -9.82 -24.24
N ASP A 245 -14.33 -10.70 -25.04
CA ASP A 245 -14.18 -12.11 -24.71
C ASP A 245 -13.17 -12.33 -23.58
N GLU A 246 -12.06 -11.60 -23.58
CA GLU A 246 -11.11 -11.61 -22.45
C GLU A 246 -11.76 -11.09 -21.17
N ILE A 247 -12.56 -10.02 -21.26
CA ILE A 247 -13.31 -9.51 -20.10
C ILE A 247 -14.30 -10.56 -19.58
N ARG A 248 -15.09 -11.20 -20.44
CA ARG A 248 -16.02 -12.26 -20.03
C ARG A 248 -15.31 -13.42 -19.35
N ASP A 249 -14.14 -13.81 -19.86
CA ASP A 249 -13.31 -14.85 -19.26
C ASP A 249 -12.78 -14.44 -17.87
N ILE A 250 -12.28 -13.22 -17.72
CA ILE A 250 -11.83 -12.67 -16.42
C ILE A 250 -13.00 -12.58 -15.42
N VAL A 251 -14.16 -12.06 -15.85
CA VAL A 251 -15.36 -11.94 -15.01
C VAL A 251 -15.85 -13.31 -14.55
N LYS A 252 -15.86 -14.31 -15.44
CA LYS A 252 -16.18 -15.69 -15.06
C LYS A 252 -15.16 -16.24 -14.07
N TYR A 253 -13.88 -16.02 -14.32
CA TYR A 253 -12.79 -16.48 -13.46
C TYR A 253 -12.88 -15.92 -12.03
N ALA A 254 -13.23 -14.64 -11.90
CA ALA A 254 -13.51 -13.99 -10.62
C ALA A 254 -14.76 -14.53 -9.94
N ALA A 255 -15.84 -14.77 -10.68
CA ALA A 255 -17.08 -15.32 -10.15
C ALA A 255 -16.89 -16.73 -9.55
N ASP A 256 -16.08 -17.58 -10.19
CA ASP A 256 -15.72 -18.91 -9.68
C ASP A 256 -14.89 -18.85 -8.37
N ARG A 257 -14.42 -17.65 -7.99
CA ARG A 257 -13.70 -17.34 -6.73
C ARG A 257 -14.50 -16.42 -5.81
N PHE A 258 -15.78 -16.22 -6.09
CA PHE A 258 -16.67 -15.34 -5.33
C PHE A 258 -16.20 -13.88 -5.24
N ILE A 259 -15.47 -13.40 -6.25
CA ILE A 259 -15.07 -12.01 -6.40
C ILE A 259 -16.00 -11.34 -7.41
N THR A 260 -16.60 -10.22 -7.01
CA THR A 260 -17.37 -9.37 -7.93
C THR A 260 -16.45 -8.30 -8.50
N ILE A 261 -16.38 -8.21 -9.84
CA ILE A 261 -15.64 -7.14 -10.52
C ILE A 261 -16.57 -5.94 -10.70
N ILE A 262 -16.18 -4.80 -10.13
CA ILE A 262 -16.84 -3.51 -10.31
C ILE A 262 -16.06 -2.76 -11.39
N PRO A 263 -16.60 -2.59 -12.62
CA PRO A 263 -15.94 -1.79 -13.63
C PRO A 263 -16.06 -0.30 -13.28
N GLU A 264 -15.00 0.46 -13.56
CA GLU A 264 -15.05 1.92 -13.58
C GLU A 264 -14.90 2.46 -14.99
N ILE A 265 -15.88 3.28 -15.38
CA ILE A 265 -15.84 4.09 -16.58
C ILE A 265 -15.92 5.55 -16.13
N GLU A 266 -14.78 6.23 -16.17
CA GLU A 266 -14.62 7.59 -15.65
C GLU A 266 -15.49 8.62 -16.37
N MET A 267 -16.19 9.45 -15.59
CA MET A 267 -16.97 10.59 -16.08
C MET A 267 -17.30 11.60 -14.97
N PRO A 268 -17.40 12.92 -15.28
CA PRO A 268 -17.14 13.54 -16.57
C PRO A 268 -15.66 13.87 -16.80
N GLY A 269 -14.83 13.82 -15.75
CA GLY A 269 -13.37 14.00 -15.78
C GLY A 269 -12.65 12.88 -16.55
N HIS A 270 -11.31 12.86 -16.48
CA HIS A 270 -10.49 11.72 -16.89
C HIS A 270 -10.83 11.12 -18.28
N SER A 271 -11.17 11.99 -19.24
CA SER A 271 -11.79 11.62 -20.52
C SER A 271 -11.03 12.13 -21.75
N GLN A 272 -9.83 12.67 -21.59
CA GLN A 272 -9.03 13.18 -22.71
C GLN A 272 -8.73 12.09 -23.75
N ALA A 273 -8.53 10.83 -23.36
CA ALA A 273 -8.34 9.73 -24.31
C ALA A 273 -9.56 9.54 -25.23
N VAL A 274 -10.77 9.65 -24.65
CA VAL A 274 -12.02 9.55 -25.40
C VAL A 274 -12.20 10.74 -26.32
N ILE A 275 -11.90 11.95 -25.85
CA ILE A 275 -11.98 13.18 -26.66
C ILE A 275 -10.93 13.15 -27.78
N ALA A 276 -9.77 12.53 -27.60
CA ALA A 276 -8.81 12.33 -28.69
C ALA A 276 -9.39 11.46 -29.82
N ALA A 277 -10.19 10.44 -29.47
CA ALA A 277 -10.88 9.57 -30.44
C ALA A 277 -12.12 10.23 -31.08
N TYR A 278 -12.87 10.99 -30.28
CA TYR A 278 -14.11 11.69 -30.65
C TYR A 278 -14.10 13.12 -30.12
N PRO A 279 -13.40 14.06 -30.80
CA PRO A 279 -13.26 15.45 -30.34
C PRO A 279 -14.59 16.16 -30.12
N GLU A 280 -15.62 15.75 -30.84
CA GLU A 280 -16.98 16.24 -30.69
C GLU A 280 -17.54 16.03 -29.28
N LEU A 281 -17.03 15.11 -28.45
CA LEU A 281 -17.50 14.91 -27.08
C LEU A 281 -16.96 15.95 -26.09
N GLY A 282 -15.88 16.65 -26.44
CA GLY A 282 -15.30 17.73 -25.66
C GLY A 282 -16.02 19.08 -25.83
N CYS A 283 -15.76 20.02 -24.92
CA CYS A 283 -16.40 21.34 -24.93
C CYS A 283 -15.99 22.21 -26.13
N THR A 284 -14.75 22.08 -26.58
CA THR A 284 -14.17 22.87 -27.68
C THR A 284 -14.49 22.27 -29.05
N GLY A 285 -14.69 20.94 -29.13
CA GLY A 285 -14.77 20.21 -30.40
C GLY A 285 -13.42 20.07 -31.13
N GLU A 286 -12.34 20.59 -30.56
CA GLU A 286 -11.01 20.61 -31.18
C GLU A 286 -10.29 19.28 -30.92
N PRO A 287 -9.53 18.75 -31.90
CA PRO A 287 -8.70 17.56 -31.70
C PRO A 287 -7.68 17.76 -30.59
N VAL A 288 -7.55 16.75 -29.73
CA VAL A 288 -6.51 16.63 -28.70
C VAL A 288 -5.81 15.28 -28.87
N GLU A 289 -4.62 15.15 -28.32
CA GLU A 289 -3.93 13.86 -28.26
C GLU A 289 -4.25 13.14 -26.94
N VAL A 290 -4.16 11.82 -26.94
CA VAL A 290 -4.18 11.02 -25.70
C VAL A 290 -3.03 11.49 -24.81
N ALA A 291 -3.29 11.68 -23.51
CA ALA A 291 -2.32 12.28 -22.62
C ALA A 291 -1.05 11.39 -22.47
N THR A 292 0.12 12.04 -22.51
CA THR A 292 1.45 11.38 -22.41
C THR A 292 2.10 11.56 -21.03
N LYS A 293 1.45 12.32 -20.15
CA LYS A 293 1.90 12.69 -18.80
C LYS A 293 0.76 12.48 -17.79
N TRP A 294 1.10 12.59 -16.52
CA TRP A 294 0.18 12.42 -15.39
C TRP A 294 -0.47 13.74 -14.96
N GLY A 295 -1.53 13.66 -14.17
CA GLY A 295 -2.21 14.79 -13.54
C GLY A 295 -3.63 15.03 -14.08
N VAL A 296 -4.18 16.19 -13.74
CA VAL A 296 -5.56 16.57 -14.08
C VAL A 296 -5.61 17.40 -15.35
N PHE A 297 -6.50 17.02 -16.27
CA PHE A 297 -6.63 17.67 -17.58
C PHE A 297 -7.94 18.44 -17.72
N GLU A 298 -7.89 19.58 -18.41
CA GLU A 298 -9.08 20.43 -18.61
C GLU A 298 -10.04 19.86 -19.68
N HIS A 299 -9.57 18.91 -20.49
CA HIS A 299 -10.34 18.29 -21.57
C HIS A 299 -11.26 17.20 -21.00
N ILE A 300 -12.43 17.64 -20.52
CA ILE A 300 -13.47 16.78 -19.96
C ILE A 300 -14.73 16.72 -20.85
N TYR A 301 -15.59 15.74 -20.62
CA TYR A 301 -16.86 15.59 -21.34
C TYR A 301 -17.71 16.85 -21.30
N CYS A 302 -18.26 17.25 -22.46
CA CYS A 302 -19.21 18.34 -22.56
C CYS A 302 -20.61 17.88 -22.10
N SER A 303 -21.31 18.67 -21.29
CA SER A 303 -22.68 18.35 -20.84
C SER A 303 -23.74 18.64 -21.92
N LYS A 304 -23.78 17.79 -22.96
CA LYS A 304 -24.71 17.87 -24.10
C LYS A 304 -25.30 16.51 -24.44
N GLU A 305 -26.41 16.49 -25.16
CA GLU A 305 -27.18 15.26 -25.44
C GLU A 305 -26.34 14.19 -26.17
N GLU A 306 -25.51 14.58 -27.13
CA GLU A 306 -24.67 13.63 -27.87
C GLU A 306 -23.66 12.92 -26.94
N THR A 307 -23.18 13.60 -25.91
CA THR A 307 -22.30 13.02 -24.90
C THR A 307 -23.04 11.99 -24.04
N PHE A 308 -24.26 12.31 -23.60
CA PHE A 308 -25.06 11.37 -22.83
C PHE A 308 -25.44 10.15 -23.66
N THR A 309 -25.88 10.33 -24.92
CA THR A 309 -26.13 9.19 -25.83
C THR A 309 -24.87 8.34 -26.05
N PHE A 310 -23.70 8.97 -26.14
CA PHE A 310 -22.43 8.24 -26.22
C PHE A 310 -22.20 7.36 -24.97
N LEU A 311 -22.29 7.95 -23.77
CA LEU A 311 -22.07 7.25 -22.51
C LEU A 311 -23.11 6.16 -22.25
N GLU A 312 -24.38 6.43 -22.55
CA GLU A 312 -25.49 5.46 -22.44
C GLU A 312 -25.22 4.22 -23.32
N ASN A 313 -24.78 4.42 -24.57
CA ASN A 313 -24.43 3.34 -25.48
C ASN A 313 -23.17 2.56 -25.02
N VAL A 314 -22.16 3.26 -24.49
CA VAL A 314 -20.96 2.61 -23.92
C VAL A 314 -21.34 1.76 -22.71
N LEU A 315 -22.14 2.32 -21.79
CA LEU A 315 -22.58 1.60 -20.59
C LEU A 315 -23.43 0.40 -20.94
N ASP A 316 -24.25 0.45 -21.99
CA ASP A 316 -25.02 -0.72 -22.46
C ASP A 316 -24.11 -1.91 -22.78
N GLU A 317 -23.02 -1.70 -23.51
CA GLU A 317 -22.04 -2.76 -23.77
C GLU A 317 -21.31 -3.20 -22.49
N VAL A 318 -20.94 -2.27 -21.61
CA VAL A 318 -20.26 -2.59 -20.33
C VAL A 318 -21.16 -3.45 -19.43
N LEU A 319 -22.45 -3.14 -19.31
CA LEU A 319 -23.39 -3.88 -18.47
C LEU A 319 -23.65 -5.32 -18.95
N GLU A 320 -23.42 -5.61 -20.24
CA GLU A 320 -23.45 -6.98 -20.77
C GLU A 320 -22.23 -7.80 -20.34
N LEU A 321 -21.09 -7.15 -20.09
CA LEU A 321 -19.83 -7.79 -19.71
C LEU A 321 -19.74 -8.00 -18.20
N PHE A 322 -20.25 -7.06 -17.41
CA PHE A 322 -20.10 -7.04 -15.95
C PHE A 322 -21.44 -7.25 -15.25
N PRO A 323 -21.66 -8.39 -14.58
CA PRO A 323 -22.92 -8.67 -13.89
C PRO A 323 -23.07 -7.94 -12.55
N SER A 324 -22.06 -7.19 -12.11
CA SER A 324 -22.05 -6.46 -10.84
C SER A 324 -23.28 -5.56 -10.67
N GLU A 325 -23.84 -5.54 -9.47
CA GLU A 325 -24.88 -4.57 -9.10
C GLU A 325 -24.33 -3.14 -9.12
N TYR A 326 -23.10 -2.96 -8.64
CA TYR A 326 -22.40 -1.69 -8.60
C TYR A 326 -21.60 -1.46 -9.89
N ILE A 327 -21.70 -0.24 -10.42
CA ILE A 327 -20.85 0.32 -11.48
C ILE A 327 -20.19 1.58 -10.93
N HIS A 328 -18.87 1.68 -11.03
CA HIS A 328 -18.18 2.90 -10.64
C HIS A 328 -18.19 3.87 -11.82
N ILE A 329 -18.57 5.12 -11.57
CA ILE A 329 -18.63 6.16 -12.61
C ILE A 329 -17.57 7.26 -12.40
N GLY A 330 -16.71 7.07 -11.39
CA GLY A 330 -15.67 8.02 -11.04
C GLY A 330 -16.24 9.31 -10.47
N GLY A 331 -15.98 10.41 -11.16
CA GLY A 331 -16.51 11.75 -10.82
C GLY A 331 -15.53 12.63 -10.04
N ASP A 332 -14.29 12.18 -9.89
CA ASP A 332 -13.19 12.94 -9.33
C ASP A 332 -12.62 13.96 -10.33
N GLU A 333 -11.84 14.89 -9.78
CA GLU A 333 -10.96 15.81 -10.50
C GLU A 333 -11.49 16.31 -11.86
N ALA A 334 -12.71 16.86 -11.89
CA ALA A 334 -13.33 17.40 -13.11
C ALA A 334 -13.21 18.95 -13.18
N PRO A 335 -12.21 19.54 -13.89
CA PRO A 335 -12.04 20.98 -13.96
C PRO A 335 -13.21 21.70 -14.62
N LYS A 336 -13.73 22.73 -13.96
CA LYS A 336 -14.91 23.49 -14.44
C LYS A 336 -14.60 24.50 -15.53
N LYS A 337 -13.31 24.85 -15.73
CA LYS A 337 -12.86 25.93 -16.63
C LYS A 337 -13.38 25.84 -18.06
N ASN A 338 -13.42 24.64 -18.65
CA ASN A 338 -13.96 24.48 -20.00
C ASN A 338 -15.49 24.56 -20.04
N TRP A 339 -16.19 24.21 -18.96
CA TRP A 339 -17.64 24.37 -18.85
C TRP A 339 -18.06 25.83 -18.70
N GLU A 340 -17.28 26.65 -17.97
CA GLU A 340 -17.53 28.10 -17.80
C GLU A 340 -17.65 28.84 -19.13
N SER A 341 -16.87 28.42 -20.14
CA SER A 341 -16.86 29.04 -21.47
C SER A 341 -17.64 28.25 -22.54
N CYS A 342 -18.13 27.05 -22.22
CA CYS A 342 -18.84 26.20 -23.17
C CYS A 342 -20.31 26.62 -23.33
N LYS A 343 -20.72 26.97 -24.56
CA LYS A 343 -22.10 27.37 -24.87
C LYS A 343 -23.13 26.29 -24.52
N ASN A 344 -22.81 25.01 -24.74
CA ASN A 344 -23.72 23.91 -24.43
C ASN A 344 -23.88 23.72 -22.92
N CYS A 345 -22.77 23.78 -22.17
CA CYS A 345 -22.79 23.68 -20.70
C CYS A 345 -23.56 24.86 -20.08
N GLN A 346 -23.27 26.09 -20.49
CA GLN A 346 -23.99 27.29 -20.01
C GLN A 346 -25.49 27.26 -20.38
N ALA A 347 -25.82 26.71 -21.56
CA ALA A 347 -27.21 26.50 -21.95
C ALA A 347 -27.90 25.45 -21.06
N ARG A 348 -27.21 24.35 -20.70
CA ARG A 348 -27.71 23.33 -19.77
C ARG A 348 -27.96 23.91 -18.38
N ILE A 349 -27.00 24.64 -17.83
CA ILE A 349 -27.13 25.34 -16.54
C ILE A 349 -28.40 26.20 -16.56
N SER A 350 -28.58 26.98 -17.62
CA SER A 350 -29.76 27.84 -17.77
C SER A 350 -31.07 27.06 -17.92
N SER A 351 -31.08 25.96 -18.68
CA SER A 351 -32.31 25.21 -18.97
C SER A 351 -32.79 24.35 -17.80
N GLU A 352 -31.86 23.79 -17.03
CA GLU A 352 -32.14 22.95 -15.87
C GLU A 352 -32.24 23.77 -14.57
N GLY A 353 -31.92 25.07 -14.63
CA GLY A 353 -32.01 25.97 -13.47
C GLY A 353 -30.91 25.75 -12.43
N LEU A 354 -29.73 25.32 -12.88
CA LEU A 354 -28.56 25.07 -12.03
C LEU A 354 -27.87 26.39 -11.67
N LYS A 355 -27.21 26.44 -10.51
CA LYS A 355 -26.50 27.66 -10.05
C LYS A 355 -25.20 27.91 -10.81
N ASP A 356 -24.42 26.86 -11.04
CA ASP A 356 -23.05 26.92 -11.53
C ASP A 356 -22.59 25.57 -12.10
N GLU A 357 -21.31 25.50 -12.46
CA GLU A 357 -20.66 24.32 -13.02
C GLU A 357 -20.49 23.17 -12.01
N HIS A 358 -20.55 23.41 -10.70
CA HIS A 358 -20.56 22.34 -9.71
C HIS A 358 -21.93 21.65 -9.68
N GLU A 359 -23.02 22.42 -9.71
CA GLU A 359 -24.35 21.83 -9.89
C GLU A 359 -24.51 21.18 -11.28
N LEU A 360 -23.78 21.63 -12.30
CA LEU A 360 -23.70 20.94 -13.60
C LEU A 360 -23.06 19.55 -13.51
N GLN A 361 -22.02 19.38 -12.68
CA GLN A 361 -21.45 18.06 -12.40
C GLN A 361 -22.49 17.16 -11.70
N SER A 362 -23.13 17.67 -10.64
CA SER A 362 -24.18 16.92 -9.94
C SER A 362 -25.32 16.49 -10.89
N TYR A 363 -25.74 17.37 -11.81
CA TYR A 363 -26.69 17.01 -12.87
C TYR A 363 -26.18 15.88 -13.77
N PHE A 364 -24.92 15.97 -14.23
CA PHE A 364 -24.31 14.94 -15.07
C PHE A 364 -24.33 13.58 -14.37
N ILE A 365 -23.87 13.54 -13.12
CA ILE A 365 -23.84 12.33 -12.29
C ILE A 365 -25.24 11.78 -12.04
N SER A 366 -26.19 12.64 -11.67
CA SER A 366 -27.59 12.25 -11.43
C SER A 366 -28.26 11.68 -12.67
N ARG A 367 -27.94 12.20 -13.86
CA ARG A 367 -28.46 11.67 -15.12
C ARG A 367 -27.92 10.27 -15.41
N MET A 368 -26.63 10.04 -15.19
CA MET A 368 -26.01 8.72 -15.38
C MET A 368 -26.45 7.72 -14.32
N GLU A 369 -26.64 8.15 -13.06
CA GLU A 369 -27.25 7.33 -12.01
C GLU A 369 -28.64 6.86 -12.43
N SER A 370 -29.52 7.78 -12.84
CA SER A 370 -30.89 7.45 -13.25
C SER A 370 -30.89 6.41 -14.39
N TYR A 371 -29.99 6.57 -15.36
CA TYR A 371 -29.85 5.62 -16.46
C TYR A 371 -29.43 4.22 -15.99
N LEU A 372 -28.47 4.12 -15.08
CA LEU A 372 -28.00 2.86 -14.51
C LEU A 372 -29.05 2.22 -13.60
N ASN A 373 -29.75 3.02 -12.78
CA ASN A 373 -30.85 2.59 -11.93
C ASN A 373 -32.01 2.00 -12.74
N ASP A 374 -32.36 2.60 -13.88
CA ASP A 374 -33.38 2.06 -14.79
C ASP A 374 -33.02 0.69 -15.38
N LYS A 375 -31.73 0.32 -15.34
CA LYS A 375 -31.21 -1.00 -15.72
C LYS A 375 -30.93 -1.92 -14.52
N GLY A 376 -31.38 -1.52 -13.32
CA GLY A 376 -31.22 -2.29 -12.09
C GLY A 376 -29.80 -2.29 -11.53
N ARG A 377 -29.02 -1.24 -11.81
CA ARG A 377 -27.64 -1.07 -11.31
C ARG A 377 -27.56 0.11 -10.36
N GLN A 378 -26.65 0.04 -9.39
CA GLN A 378 -26.32 1.12 -8.46
C GLN A 378 -24.98 1.74 -8.85
N ILE A 379 -24.77 3.01 -8.49
CA ILE A 379 -23.50 3.70 -8.75
C ILE A 379 -22.61 3.71 -7.52
N ILE A 380 -21.30 3.69 -7.77
CA ILE A 380 -20.29 4.19 -6.84
C ILE A 380 -19.61 5.38 -7.52
N GLY A 381 -19.33 6.45 -6.78
CA GLY A 381 -18.48 7.55 -7.25
C GLY A 381 -17.57 8.08 -6.16
N TRP A 382 -16.47 8.71 -6.56
CA TRP A 382 -15.52 9.37 -5.65
C TRP A 382 -16.18 10.51 -4.89
N ASP A 383 -15.69 10.84 -3.68
CA ASP A 383 -16.38 11.78 -2.77
C ASP A 383 -16.66 13.18 -3.34
N GLU A 384 -16.04 13.59 -4.44
CA GLU A 384 -16.42 14.72 -5.28
C GLU A 384 -17.88 14.71 -5.75
N ILE A 385 -18.53 13.55 -5.89
CA ILE A 385 -19.95 13.48 -6.28
C ILE A 385 -20.89 14.11 -5.24
N LEU A 386 -20.38 14.45 -4.04
CA LEU A 386 -21.09 15.25 -3.05
C LEU A 386 -21.26 16.72 -3.49
N GLU A 387 -20.38 17.23 -4.34
CA GLU A 387 -20.40 18.62 -4.82
C GLU A 387 -21.66 18.87 -5.67
N GLY A 388 -22.47 19.87 -5.27
CA GLY A 388 -23.72 20.21 -5.97
C GLY A 388 -24.94 19.38 -5.55
N GLY A 389 -24.76 18.39 -4.67
CA GLY A 389 -25.82 17.52 -4.15
C GLY A 389 -25.69 16.08 -4.63
N LEU A 390 -25.99 15.13 -3.74
CA LEU A 390 -25.79 13.70 -4.00
C LEU A 390 -27.04 13.07 -4.62
N ALA A 391 -26.81 12.20 -5.59
CA ALA A 391 -27.84 11.41 -6.22
C ALA A 391 -28.41 10.38 -5.22
N PRO A 392 -29.74 10.17 -5.14
CA PRO A 392 -30.41 9.58 -3.97
C PRO A 392 -30.00 8.15 -3.62
N ASN A 393 -29.46 7.38 -4.56
CA ASN A 393 -29.06 5.98 -4.35
C ASN A 393 -27.55 5.78 -4.48
N ALA A 394 -26.77 6.86 -4.59
CA ALA A 394 -25.34 6.78 -4.79
C ALA A 394 -24.62 6.23 -3.56
N THR A 395 -23.68 5.32 -3.80
CA THR A 395 -22.66 4.91 -2.83
C THR A 395 -21.42 5.79 -3.03
N VAL A 396 -20.83 6.27 -1.94
CA VAL A 396 -19.69 7.19 -1.99
C VAL A 396 -18.38 6.46 -1.67
N MET A 397 -17.34 6.67 -2.47
CA MET A 397 -15.99 6.19 -2.20
C MET A 397 -15.11 7.36 -1.71
N SER A 398 -14.77 7.35 -0.41
CA SER A 398 -14.09 8.48 0.26
C SER A 398 -12.58 8.36 0.18
N TRP A 399 -11.94 9.18 -0.66
CA TRP A 399 -10.51 9.10 -0.93
C TRP A 399 -9.71 10.28 -0.39
N ARG A 400 -10.28 11.49 -0.30
CA ARG A 400 -9.60 12.71 0.19
C ARG A 400 -9.54 12.81 1.71
N GLY A 401 -9.38 11.66 2.36
CA GLY A 401 -9.57 11.47 3.81
C GLY A 401 -10.92 10.82 4.12
N GLN A 402 -11.36 10.94 5.38
CA GLN A 402 -12.59 10.32 5.87
C GLN A 402 -13.79 11.30 5.90
N SER A 403 -13.57 12.61 5.71
CA SER A 403 -14.61 13.62 5.85
C SER A 403 -15.75 13.44 4.84
N GLY A 404 -15.43 13.18 3.56
CA GLY A 404 -16.45 12.92 2.54
C GLY A 404 -17.33 11.71 2.90
N GLY A 405 -16.71 10.63 3.38
CA GLY A 405 -17.42 9.46 3.88
C GLY A 405 -18.29 9.74 5.12
N ILE A 406 -17.82 10.57 6.05
CA ILE A 406 -18.63 10.99 7.22
C ILE A 406 -19.86 11.78 6.76
N ASP A 407 -19.69 12.72 5.83
CA ASP A 407 -20.78 13.53 5.31
C ASP A 407 -21.82 12.67 4.56
N ALA A 408 -21.36 11.77 3.69
CA ALA A 408 -22.22 10.83 2.97
C ALA A 408 -23.00 9.90 3.92
N ALA A 409 -22.34 9.33 4.94
CA ALA A 409 -22.99 8.48 5.94
C ALA A 409 -24.02 9.26 6.77
N ASN A 410 -23.75 10.53 7.11
CA ASN A 410 -24.72 11.39 7.79
C ASN A 410 -25.97 11.63 6.95
N MET A 411 -25.81 11.79 5.63
CA MET A 411 -26.89 11.88 4.65
C MET A 411 -27.64 10.55 4.43
N GLY A 412 -27.08 9.43 4.89
CA GLY A 412 -27.70 8.11 4.82
C GLY A 412 -27.33 7.30 3.58
N HIS A 413 -26.20 7.62 2.94
CA HIS A 413 -25.65 6.89 1.81
C HIS A 413 -24.63 5.84 2.27
N GLU A 414 -24.52 4.74 1.53
CA GLU A 414 -23.45 3.77 1.77
C GLU A 414 -22.09 4.35 1.40
N VAL A 415 -21.05 3.92 2.11
CA VAL A 415 -19.71 4.46 1.99
C VAL A 415 -18.68 3.34 1.96
N VAL A 416 -17.81 3.40 0.96
CA VAL A 416 -16.55 2.64 0.90
C VAL A 416 -15.41 3.58 1.26
N MET A 417 -14.67 3.26 2.31
CA MET A 417 -13.53 4.10 2.73
C MET A 417 -12.27 3.73 1.94
N THR A 418 -11.65 4.71 1.28
CA THR A 418 -10.37 4.57 0.55
C THR A 418 -9.42 5.74 0.79
N PRO A 419 -9.26 6.26 2.03
CA PRO A 419 -8.52 7.49 2.26
C PRO A 419 -7.04 7.35 1.86
N THR A 420 -6.48 8.34 1.18
CA THR A 420 -5.04 8.40 0.79
C THR A 420 -4.08 8.14 1.93
N SER A 421 -4.48 8.48 3.17
CA SER A 421 -3.70 8.26 4.37
C SER A 421 -3.47 6.79 4.75
N HIS A 422 -4.31 5.86 4.26
CA HIS A 422 -4.28 4.44 4.64
C HIS A 422 -4.38 3.46 3.46
N CYS A 423 -4.92 3.90 2.32
CA CYS A 423 -5.41 3.01 1.27
C CYS A 423 -4.76 3.23 -0.10
N TYR A 424 -3.83 4.18 -0.28
CA TYR A 424 -3.21 4.44 -1.60
C TYR A 424 -1.87 3.70 -1.73
N PHE A 425 -1.91 2.50 -2.32
CA PHE A 425 -0.78 1.59 -2.40
C PHE A 425 0.20 1.94 -3.53
N ASP A 426 -0.08 3.01 -4.26
CA ASP A 426 0.85 3.72 -5.14
C ASP A 426 1.84 4.62 -4.40
N TYR A 427 1.66 4.81 -3.08
CA TYR A 427 2.59 5.59 -2.26
C TYR A 427 3.80 4.77 -1.80
N TYR A 428 4.92 5.45 -1.54
CA TYR A 428 6.11 4.84 -0.93
C TYR A 428 5.75 4.10 0.35
N GLN A 429 6.39 2.96 0.59
CA GLN A 429 6.16 2.11 1.76
C GLN A 429 7.37 2.00 2.67
N ALA A 430 8.54 2.45 2.22
CA ALA A 430 9.70 2.68 3.05
C ALA A 430 10.27 4.08 2.82
N GLU A 431 11.08 4.49 3.79
CA GLU A 431 11.89 5.69 3.70
C GLU A 431 13.31 5.33 3.21
N THR A 432 13.53 4.29 2.41
CA THR A 432 14.89 4.04 1.90
C THR A 432 15.11 4.70 0.55
N GLU A 433 16.32 5.17 0.27
CA GLU A 433 16.66 5.76 -1.04
C GLU A 433 16.59 4.76 -2.20
N SER A 434 16.50 3.48 -1.87
CA SER A 434 16.40 2.34 -2.78
C SER A 434 14.98 2.01 -3.19
N GLU A 435 13.96 2.70 -2.64
CA GLU A 435 12.59 2.55 -3.08
C GLU A 435 12.49 2.80 -4.59
N PRO A 436 11.77 1.96 -5.35
CA PRO A 436 11.41 2.27 -6.72
C PRO A 436 10.64 3.60 -6.81
N LEU A 437 10.74 4.28 -7.95
CA LEU A 437 10.00 5.51 -8.18
C LEU A 437 8.50 5.30 -7.93
N ALA A 438 7.93 6.12 -7.05
CA ALA A 438 6.51 6.20 -6.76
C ALA A 438 6.04 7.66 -6.81
N ILE A 439 4.72 7.89 -6.81
CA ILE A 439 4.12 9.22 -6.93
C ILE A 439 4.45 10.14 -5.74
N GLY A 440 4.77 9.57 -4.58
CA GLY A 440 4.96 10.29 -3.34
C GLY A 440 4.37 9.54 -2.14
N GLY A 441 3.99 10.29 -1.12
CA GLY A 441 3.36 9.75 0.10
C GLY A 441 4.30 8.90 0.95
N TYR A 442 3.77 8.42 2.08
CA TYR A 442 4.44 7.44 2.93
C TYR A 442 3.40 6.60 3.68
N LEU A 443 3.19 5.39 3.20
CA LEU A 443 2.19 4.44 3.67
C LEU A 443 2.84 3.08 3.98
N PRO A 444 3.57 2.95 5.11
CA PRO A 444 4.16 1.69 5.52
C PRO A 444 3.09 0.68 5.98
N LEU A 445 3.46 -0.59 6.05
CA LEU A 445 2.58 -1.70 6.46
C LEU A 445 1.80 -1.42 7.76
N ARG A 446 2.46 -0.83 8.76
CA ARG A 446 1.85 -0.46 10.05
C ARG A 446 0.70 0.54 9.91
N LYS A 447 0.85 1.58 9.06
CA LYS A 447 -0.24 2.54 8.83
C LYS A 447 -1.48 1.85 8.26
N VAL A 448 -1.29 0.95 7.30
CA VAL A 448 -2.40 0.18 6.73
C VAL A 448 -3.08 -0.69 7.79
N TYR A 449 -2.30 -1.38 8.63
CA TYR A 449 -2.83 -2.22 9.71
C TYR A 449 -3.60 -1.43 10.78
N ASP A 450 -3.09 -0.25 11.14
CA ASP A 450 -3.68 0.60 12.17
C ASP A 450 -4.98 1.27 11.70
N PHE A 451 -5.29 1.23 10.40
CA PHE A 451 -6.49 1.82 9.81
C PHE A 451 -7.78 1.32 10.47
N GLU A 452 -8.62 2.25 10.92
CA GLU A 452 -9.97 1.98 11.38
C GLU A 452 -10.97 2.60 10.38
N PRO A 453 -11.66 1.78 9.56
CA PRO A 453 -12.58 2.28 8.54
C PRO A 453 -13.78 3.04 9.10
N VAL A 454 -14.23 2.76 10.32
CA VAL A 454 -15.35 3.47 10.96
C VAL A 454 -14.81 4.62 11.81
N PRO A 455 -14.96 5.89 11.39
CA PRO A 455 -14.37 7.03 12.11
C PRO A 455 -15.00 7.21 13.49
N ASP A 456 -14.19 7.59 14.48
CA ASP A 456 -14.67 7.81 15.85
C ASP A 456 -15.64 9.00 15.95
N GLU A 457 -15.55 9.97 15.03
CA GLU A 457 -16.47 11.11 14.96
C GLU A 457 -17.88 10.74 14.46
N LEU A 458 -18.03 9.59 13.79
CA LEU A 458 -19.32 9.14 13.26
C LEU A 458 -20.19 8.54 14.38
N SER A 459 -21.44 8.99 14.49
CA SER A 459 -22.36 8.47 15.51
C SER A 459 -22.71 6.99 15.27
N ALA A 460 -22.93 6.24 16.36
CA ALA A 460 -23.11 4.78 16.30
C ALA A 460 -24.28 4.33 15.40
N ASP A 461 -25.36 5.11 15.29
CA ASP A 461 -26.50 4.82 14.42
C ASP A 461 -26.17 4.92 12.92
N LYS A 462 -25.05 5.59 12.59
CA LYS A 462 -24.55 5.81 11.23
C LYS A 462 -23.43 4.84 10.83
N HIS A 463 -22.86 4.09 11.77
CA HIS A 463 -21.78 3.13 11.48
C HIS A 463 -22.15 2.11 10.38
N LYS A 464 -23.42 1.71 10.32
CA LYS A 464 -23.96 0.78 9.31
C LYS A 464 -23.81 1.26 7.86
N TYR A 465 -23.62 2.56 7.64
CA TYR A 465 -23.42 3.11 6.30
C TYR A 465 -21.98 2.92 5.80
N ILE A 466 -21.02 2.69 6.71
CA ILE A 466 -19.66 2.30 6.33
C ILE A 466 -19.67 0.81 6.00
N ILE A 467 -19.88 0.48 4.73
CA ILE A 467 -20.05 -0.91 4.28
C ILE A 467 -18.72 -1.66 4.15
N GLY A 468 -17.60 -0.93 4.13
CA GLY A 468 -16.25 -1.47 4.10
C GLY A 468 -15.20 -0.48 3.60
N ALA A 469 -14.09 -1.02 3.12
CA ALA A 469 -12.97 -0.24 2.64
C ALA A 469 -12.24 -0.93 1.48
N GLN A 470 -11.33 -0.20 0.84
CA GLN A 470 -10.55 -0.71 -0.29
C GLN A 470 -9.16 -0.09 -0.39
N GLY A 471 -8.20 -0.88 -0.87
CA GLY A 471 -6.87 -0.41 -1.24
C GLY A 471 -6.84 -0.01 -2.71
N ASN A 472 -6.41 1.22 -3.00
CA ASN A 472 -6.29 1.81 -4.33
C ASN A 472 -4.87 1.60 -4.89
N VAL A 473 -4.77 1.05 -6.10
CA VAL A 473 -3.51 0.84 -6.82
C VAL A 473 -3.52 1.63 -8.13
N TRP A 474 -3.03 2.87 -8.07
CA TRP A 474 -2.83 3.73 -9.24
C TRP A 474 -1.48 3.45 -9.90
N THR A 475 -1.41 3.45 -11.23
CA THR A 475 -0.28 2.82 -11.95
C THR A 475 0.56 3.78 -12.78
N GLU A 476 0.59 5.09 -12.50
CA GLU A 476 1.47 6.06 -13.18
C GLU A 476 2.95 5.62 -13.19
N TYR A 477 3.39 5.04 -12.08
CA TYR A 477 4.78 4.61 -11.87
C TYR A 477 4.94 3.08 -11.77
N MET A 478 3.89 2.32 -12.08
CA MET A 478 3.91 0.84 -12.06
C MET A 478 3.77 0.28 -13.47
N LYS A 479 4.91 0.11 -14.16
CA LYS A 479 4.93 -0.23 -15.59
C LYS A 479 4.73 -1.72 -15.89
N ASP A 480 4.90 -2.58 -14.89
CA ASP A 480 4.84 -4.03 -15.01
C ASP A 480 4.29 -4.69 -13.75
N GLU A 481 3.98 -5.98 -13.88
CA GLU A 481 3.37 -6.82 -12.86
C GLU A 481 4.20 -6.88 -11.58
N LYS A 482 5.54 -6.94 -11.72
CA LYS A 482 6.44 -7.08 -10.57
C LYS A 482 6.44 -5.82 -9.71
N GLN A 483 6.32 -4.66 -10.35
CA GLN A 483 6.20 -3.39 -9.66
C GLN A 483 4.86 -3.27 -8.93
N VAL A 484 3.75 -3.72 -9.55
CA VAL A 484 2.44 -3.79 -8.87
C VAL A 484 2.51 -4.71 -7.66
N GLU A 485 3.02 -5.93 -7.83
CA GLU A 485 3.18 -6.91 -6.76
C GLU A 485 4.04 -6.34 -5.61
N TYR A 486 5.19 -5.71 -5.93
CA TYR A 486 6.05 -5.05 -4.94
C TYR A 486 5.30 -3.97 -4.14
N MET A 487 4.51 -3.14 -4.81
CA MET A 487 3.79 -2.03 -4.18
C MET A 487 2.59 -2.52 -3.37
N VAL A 488 1.94 -3.61 -3.79
CA VAL A 488 0.74 -4.15 -3.14
C VAL A 488 1.09 -5.04 -1.93
N PHE A 489 2.13 -5.87 -2.04
CA PHE A 489 2.52 -6.81 -0.98
C PHE A 489 3.68 -6.25 -0.14
N PRO A 490 3.61 -6.32 1.20
CA PRO A 490 2.62 -7.01 2.02
C PRO A 490 1.40 -6.18 2.47
N ARG A 491 1.22 -4.93 2.02
CA ARG A 491 0.16 -4.04 2.51
C ARG A 491 -1.25 -4.60 2.33
N ILE A 492 -1.49 -5.35 1.26
CA ILE A 492 -2.73 -6.08 1.02
C ILE A 492 -3.08 -7.11 2.11
N LEU A 493 -2.07 -7.69 2.78
CA LEU A 493 -2.27 -8.61 3.90
C LEU A 493 -2.82 -7.87 5.12
N ALA A 494 -2.29 -6.67 5.39
CA ALA A 494 -2.75 -5.84 6.50
C ALA A 494 -4.18 -5.35 6.28
N LEU A 495 -4.49 -4.85 5.08
CA LEU A 495 -5.84 -4.40 4.78
C LEU A 495 -6.85 -5.57 4.84
N SER A 496 -6.47 -6.76 4.40
CA SER A 496 -7.33 -7.96 4.50
C SER A 496 -7.69 -8.23 5.96
N GLU A 497 -6.70 -8.16 6.87
CA GLU A 497 -6.94 -8.32 8.31
C GLU A 497 -7.81 -7.19 8.89
N VAL A 498 -7.60 -5.94 8.49
CA VAL A 498 -8.42 -4.79 8.92
C VAL A 498 -9.89 -4.96 8.54
N LEU A 499 -10.17 -5.48 7.35
CA LEU A 499 -11.53 -5.61 6.84
C LEU A 499 -12.24 -6.89 7.29
N TRP A 500 -11.49 -7.85 7.81
CA TRP A 500 -12.00 -9.13 8.27
C TRP A 500 -12.14 -9.19 9.80
N ARG A 501 -11.08 -8.83 10.53
CA ARG A 501 -10.96 -9.07 11.98
C ARG A 501 -11.64 -7.97 12.79
N ASP A 502 -12.22 -8.34 13.93
CA ASP A 502 -12.73 -7.36 14.90
C ASP A 502 -11.62 -6.42 15.41
N LYS A 503 -11.93 -5.12 15.51
CA LYS A 503 -10.94 -4.10 15.87
C LYS A 503 -10.32 -4.31 17.26
N SER A 504 -11.04 -4.91 18.20
CA SER A 504 -10.56 -5.17 19.56
C SER A 504 -9.50 -6.29 19.63
N LYS A 505 -9.37 -7.08 18.56
CA LYS A 505 -8.43 -8.20 18.46
C LYS A 505 -7.16 -7.85 17.68
N LYS A 506 -7.00 -6.61 17.20
CA LYS A 506 -5.78 -6.18 16.49
C LYS A 506 -4.54 -6.31 17.38
N ASP A 507 -3.50 -6.95 16.84
CA ASP A 507 -2.17 -7.04 17.41
C ASP A 507 -1.16 -7.06 16.27
N PHE A 508 -0.49 -5.92 16.08
CA PHE A 508 0.46 -5.77 14.98
C PHE A 508 1.68 -6.70 15.10
N THR A 509 2.15 -6.99 16.32
CA THR A 509 3.33 -7.85 16.51
C THR A 509 3.01 -9.27 16.07
N GLU A 510 1.82 -9.73 16.45
CA GLU A 510 1.29 -11.04 16.08
C GLU A 510 1.04 -11.14 14.56
N PHE A 511 0.44 -10.10 13.96
CA PHE A 511 0.27 -9.99 12.51
C PHE A 511 1.59 -10.01 11.73
N VAL A 512 2.63 -9.30 12.20
CA VAL A 512 3.97 -9.32 11.61
C VAL A 512 4.56 -10.72 11.63
N GLY A 513 4.39 -11.47 12.73
CA GLY A 513 4.83 -12.87 12.83
C GLY A 513 4.16 -13.76 11.77
N ARG A 514 2.84 -13.63 11.59
CA ARG A 514 2.14 -14.36 10.51
C ARG A 514 2.57 -13.92 9.13
N THR A 515 2.76 -12.61 8.91
CA THR A 515 3.18 -12.06 7.61
C THR A 515 4.53 -12.62 7.19
N ASN A 516 5.48 -12.69 8.12
CA ASN A 516 6.80 -13.28 7.88
C ASN A 516 6.71 -14.76 7.47
N GLU A 517 5.82 -15.54 8.09
CA GLU A 517 5.58 -16.92 7.68
C GLU A 517 4.85 -17.00 6.33
N PHE A 518 3.94 -16.06 6.06
CA PHE A 518 3.18 -15.98 4.82
C PHE A 518 4.06 -15.67 3.59
N PHE A 519 5.23 -15.05 3.77
CA PHE A 519 6.21 -14.84 2.69
C PHE A 519 6.64 -16.14 2.01
N LYS A 520 6.75 -17.26 2.74
CA LYS A 520 7.02 -18.58 2.13
C LYS A 520 5.93 -18.96 1.11
N ARG A 521 4.68 -18.55 1.38
CA ARG A 521 3.55 -18.77 0.46
C ARG A 521 3.60 -17.80 -0.72
N LEU A 522 3.97 -16.54 -0.50
CA LEU A 522 4.17 -15.59 -1.60
C LEU A 522 5.30 -16.05 -2.54
N ASP A 523 6.41 -16.54 -1.99
CA ASP A 523 7.52 -17.12 -2.75
C ASP A 523 7.04 -18.31 -3.60
N ALA A 524 6.24 -19.21 -3.01
CA ALA A 524 5.69 -20.38 -3.72
C ALA A 524 4.64 -20.00 -4.78
N LEU A 525 3.95 -18.87 -4.62
CA LEU A 525 3.04 -18.29 -5.61
C LEU A 525 3.75 -17.41 -6.65
N GLU A 526 5.07 -17.28 -6.54
CA GLU A 526 5.89 -16.37 -7.34
C GLU A 526 5.37 -14.92 -7.34
N ILE A 527 4.80 -14.47 -6.22
CA ILE A 527 4.35 -13.08 -6.03
C ILE A 527 5.53 -12.27 -5.50
N ASN A 528 5.94 -11.24 -6.23
CA ASN A 528 6.95 -10.31 -5.74
C ASN A 528 6.38 -9.50 -4.55
N TYR A 529 7.23 -9.11 -3.60
CA TYR A 529 6.79 -8.30 -2.45
C TYR A 529 7.90 -7.41 -1.93
N ALA A 530 7.52 -6.34 -1.26
CA ALA A 530 8.45 -5.51 -0.54
C ALA A 530 8.91 -6.18 0.77
N ASN A 531 10.22 -6.17 1.00
CA ASN A 531 10.85 -6.85 2.14
C ASN A 531 11.13 -5.91 3.33
N HIS A 532 10.40 -4.79 3.42
CA HIS A 532 10.58 -3.77 4.47
C HIS A 532 10.24 -4.28 5.88
N LEU A 533 9.58 -5.43 6.01
CA LEU A 533 9.41 -6.13 7.29
C LEU A 533 10.76 -6.41 7.98
N TYR A 534 11.83 -6.60 7.19
CA TYR A 534 13.19 -6.84 7.66
C TYR A 534 14.03 -5.57 7.79
N GLN A 535 13.45 -4.39 7.53
CA GLN A 535 14.15 -3.13 7.64
C GLN A 535 14.47 -2.84 9.12
N LEU A 536 15.70 -2.39 9.36
CA LEU A 536 16.15 -2.00 10.70
C LEU A 536 16.15 -0.48 10.82
N ASN A 537 15.76 0.00 11.99
CA ASN A 537 15.74 1.42 12.33
C ASN A 537 16.72 1.69 13.49
N GLY A 538 17.55 2.72 13.35
CA GLY A 538 18.47 3.15 14.41
C GLY A 538 17.90 4.32 15.20
N ALA A 539 18.13 4.31 16.52
CA ALA A 539 17.81 5.44 17.39
C ALA A 539 18.92 5.65 18.42
N ILE A 540 19.21 6.91 18.74
CA ILE A 540 20.17 7.29 19.79
C ILE A 540 19.41 7.54 21.09
N LYS A 541 19.68 6.72 22.10
CA LYS A 541 19.21 6.90 23.49
C LYS A 541 20.30 7.57 24.32
N ASN A 542 19.91 8.52 25.16
CA ASN A 542 20.80 9.11 26.15
C ASN A 542 20.41 8.59 27.54
N GLU A 543 21.31 7.84 28.17
CA GLU A 543 21.15 7.38 29.55
C GLU A 543 22.30 7.93 30.40
N ASN A 544 21.97 8.84 31.32
CA ASN A 544 22.92 9.47 32.24
C ASN A 544 24.15 10.11 31.56
N GLY A 545 23.98 10.67 30.36
CA GLY A 545 25.06 11.31 29.59
C GLY A 545 25.84 10.35 28.70
N THR A 546 25.52 9.06 28.70
CA THR A 546 26.07 8.07 27.76
C THR A 546 25.07 7.84 26.63
N GLY A 547 25.55 7.92 25.38
CA GLY A 547 24.77 7.64 24.19
C GLY A 547 24.76 6.15 23.91
N TYR A 548 23.60 5.58 23.61
CA TYR A 548 23.41 4.21 23.20
C TYR A 548 22.73 4.18 21.84
N LEU A 549 23.31 3.44 20.89
CA LEU A 549 22.64 3.12 19.64
C LEU A 549 21.73 1.92 19.88
N GLU A 550 20.43 2.13 19.71
CA GLU A 550 19.44 1.08 19.65
C GLU A 550 19.07 0.81 18.20
N ILE A 551 19.20 -0.45 17.77
CA ILE A 551 18.68 -0.94 16.51
C ILE A 551 17.35 -1.64 16.81
N ARG A 552 16.32 -1.30 16.05
CA ARG A 552 14.96 -1.86 16.16
C ARG A 552 14.58 -2.59 14.89
N SER A 553 13.81 -3.65 15.05
CA SER A 553 13.14 -4.41 13.99
C SER A 553 11.67 -4.53 14.35
N GLU A 554 10.79 -4.57 13.35
CA GLU A 554 9.37 -4.93 13.58
C GLU A 554 9.25 -6.43 13.91
N LEU A 555 10.23 -7.24 13.52
CA LEU A 555 10.34 -8.65 13.88
C LEU A 555 10.98 -8.81 15.26
N LYS A 556 10.21 -9.34 16.21
CA LYS A 556 10.60 -9.51 17.61
C LYS A 556 11.87 -10.37 17.79
N ASP A 557 11.98 -11.45 17.02
CA ASP A 557 13.03 -12.46 17.17
C ASP A 557 13.98 -12.47 15.95
N ALA A 558 14.20 -11.30 15.33
CA ALA A 558 15.08 -11.18 14.17
C ALA A 558 16.55 -11.39 14.55
N ASP A 559 17.23 -12.22 13.76
CA ASP A 559 18.66 -12.44 13.86
C ASP A 559 19.43 -11.30 13.17
N ILE A 560 19.71 -10.26 13.95
CA ILE A 560 20.40 -9.05 13.51
C ILE A 560 21.91 -9.20 13.72
N PHE A 561 22.69 -9.03 12.66
CA PHE A 561 24.15 -9.02 12.70
C PHE A 561 24.71 -7.69 12.21
N TYR A 562 25.79 -7.21 12.85
CA TYR A 562 26.34 -5.88 12.58
C TYR A 562 27.87 -5.81 12.59
N THR A 563 28.37 -4.73 12.00
CA THR A 563 29.78 -4.26 12.00
C THR A 563 29.82 -2.79 12.40
N LEU A 564 30.96 -2.28 12.91
CA LEU A 564 31.10 -0.89 13.38
C LEU A 564 32.16 -0.08 12.60
N ASP A 565 32.79 -0.72 11.62
CA ASP A 565 33.87 -0.19 10.78
C ASP A 565 33.42 0.01 9.32
N GLY A 566 32.11 -0.12 9.04
CA GLY A 566 31.55 -0.02 7.70
C GLY A 566 31.69 -1.27 6.82
N ALA A 567 32.25 -2.37 7.33
CA ALA A 567 32.26 -3.65 6.61
C ALA A 567 30.85 -4.24 6.44
N MET A 568 30.61 -5.09 5.43
CA MET A 568 29.30 -5.72 5.28
C MET A 568 29.07 -6.77 6.38
N PRO A 569 27.88 -6.80 7.02
CA PRO A 569 27.55 -7.85 7.98
C PRO A 569 27.35 -9.20 7.26
N ALA A 570 27.65 -10.27 7.97
CA ALA A 570 27.42 -11.67 7.59
C ALA A 570 26.96 -12.46 8.83
N PRO A 571 26.45 -13.70 8.70
CA PRO A 571 26.06 -14.52 9.85
C PRO A 571 27.18 -14.77 10.89
N GLY A 572 28.45 -14.59 10.51
CA GLY A 572 29.60 -14.64 11.42
C GLY A 572 29.99 -13.31 12.08
N SER A 573 29.31 -12.21 11.77
CA SER A 573 29.52 -10.90 12.39
C SER A 573 28.99 -10.87 13.83
N LYS A 574 29.10 -9.73 14.53
CA LYS A 574 28.57 -9.61 15.89
C LYS A 574 27.05 -9.63 15.84
N LYS A 575 26.42 -10.51 16.63
CA LYS A 575 24.97 -10.51 16.84
C LYS A 575 24.58 -9.32 17.71
N TYR A 576 23.51 -8.63 17.34
CA TYR A 576 22.94 -7.55 18.13
C TYR A 576 22.04 -8.14 19.23
N ASP A 577 22.34 -7.82 20.48
CA ASP A 577 21.65 -8.32 21.68
C ASP A 577 21.02 -7.20 22.53
N GLY A 578 21.15 -5.94 22.11
CA GLY A 578 20.56 -4.78 22.77
C GLY A 578 21.30 -3.47 22.49
N PRO A 579 20.84 -2.35 23.09
CA PRO A 579 21.46 -1.04 22.89
C PRO A 579 22.96 -1.03 23.18
N MET A 580 23.75 -0.51 22.24
CA MET A 580 25.21 -0.52 22.33
C MET A 580 25.77 0.88 22.66
N PRO A 581 26.74 1.00 23.60
CA PRO A 581 27.29 2.29 23.96
C PRO A 581 28.11 2.92 22.83
N ILE A 582 27.96 4.23 22.63
CA ILE A 582 28.67 5.03 21.62
C ILE A 582 29.88 5.70 22.27
N GLU A 583 30.97 4.95 22.36
CA GLU A 583 32.21 5.43 22.98
C GLU A 583 32.98 6.40 22.08
N LYS A 584 32.92 6.19 20.76
CA LYS A 584 33.61 6.95 19.71
C LYS A 584 32.75 7.03 18.45
N SER A 585 33.13 7.89 17.50
CA SER A 585 32.52 7.90 16.17
C SER A 585 32.63 6.51 15.51
N LEU A 586 31.57 6.08 14.82
CA LEU A 586 31.47 4.75 14.22
C LEU A 586 30.64 4.79 12.95
N GLN A 587 30.84 3.79 12.09
CA GLN A 587 29.99 3.52 10.93
C GLN A 587 29.40 2.15 11.10
N ILE A 588 28.12 2.11 11.48
CA ILE A 588 27.43 0.84 11.65
C ILE A 588 26.83 0.38 10.34
N LYS A 589 26.97 -0.92 10.06
CA LYS A 589 26.13 -1.63 9.11
C LYS A 589 25.49 -2.82 9.80
N ALA A 590 24.19 -3.02 9.63
CA ALA A 590 23.45 -4.13 10.21
C ALA A 590 22.47 -4.75 9.21
N ALA A 591 22.19 -6.04 9.33
CA ALA A 591 21.21 -6.73 8.49
C ALA A 591 20.57 -7.90 9.24
N VAL A 592 19.37 -8.27 8.79
CA VAL A 592 18.64 -9.47 9.24
C VAL A 592 18.98 -10.64 8.31
N PHE A 593 19.19 -11.82 8.90
CA PHE A 593 19.45 -13.07 8.20
C PHE A 593 18.43 -14.14 8.59
N ASP A 594 18.15 -15.07 7.70
CA ASP A 594 17.39 -16.29 8.01
C ASP A 594 18.27 -17.38 8.63
N GLU A 595 17.67 -18.55 8.88
CA GLU A 595 18.33 -19.71 9.49
C GLU A 595 19.38 -20.34 8.55
N GLU A 596 19.21 -20.19 7.24
CA GLU A 596 20.17 -20.60 6.21
C GLU A 596 21.36 -19.62 6.07
N GLY A 597 21.25 -18.43 6.64
CA GLY A 597 22.28 -17.38 6.61
C GLY A 597 22.19 -16.48 5.37
N GLU A 598 21.07 -16.51 4.65
CA GLU A 598 20.77 -15.57 3.57
C GLU A 598 20.23 -14.25 4.14
N ARG A 599 20.56 -13.15 3.46
CA ARG A 599 20.18 -11.81 3.92
C ARG A 599 18.75 -11.50 3.46
N LEU A 600 17.83 -11.31 4.40
CA LEU A 600 16.41 -11.09 4.12
C LEU A 600 16.07 -9.66 3.71
N GLY A 601 16.78 -8.68 4.26
CA GLY A 601 16.49 -7.25 4.11
C GLY A 601 17.64 -6.44 3.50
N GLN A 602 17.38 -5.15 3.33
CA GLN A 602 18.44 -4.20 3.02
C GLN A 602 19.38 -4.02 4.22
N VAL A 603 20.62 -3.62 3.93
CA VAL A 603 21.59 -3.31 4.98
C VAL A 603 21.24 -1.93 5.55
N PHE A 604 20.91 -1.90 6.84
CA PHE A 604 20.86 -0.66 7.59
C PHE A 604 22.27 -0.11 7.71
N GLN A 605 22.43 1.18 7.40
CA GLN A 605 23.72 1.86 7.49
C GLN A 605 23.52 3.20 8.19
N GLN A 606 24.36 3.49 9.18
CA GLN A 606 24.34 4.76 9.88
C GLN A 606 25.76 5.19 10.24
N SER A 607 26.10 6.44 9.94
CA SER A 607 27.30 7.07 10.48
C SER A 607 26.92 7.86 11.71
N ILE A 608 27.67 7.69 12.79
CA ILE A 608 27.50 8.45 14.04
C ILE A 608 28.81 9.14 14.34
N GLU A 609 28.79 10.46 14.38
CA GLU A 609 29.94 11.29 14.68
C GLU A 609 29.82 11.85 16.09
N LYS A 610 30.82 11.57 16.93
CA LYS A 610 30.89 12.12 18.27
C LYS A 610 31.62 13.46 18.25
N HIS A 611 30.93 14.51 18.70
CA HIS A 611 31.44 15.87 18.83
C HIS A 611 31.04 16.44 20.21
N LYS A 612 31.48 17.65 20.56
CA LYS A 612 31.30 18.23 21.92
C LYS A 612 29.86 18.54 22.29
N ALA A 613 29.00 18.71 21.30
CA ALA A 613 27.56 18.92 21.51
C ALA A 613 26.75 17.61 21.46
N PHE A 614 27.38 16.47 21.22
CA PHE A 614 26.71 15.17 21.13
C PHE A 614 25.88 14.90 22.40
N LEU A 615 24.60 14.54 22.21
CA LEU A 615 23.59 14.28 23.26
C LEU A 615 23.18 15.49 24.11
N LYS A 616 23.66 16.70 23.82
CA LYS A 616 23.08 17.91 24.39
C LYS A 616 21.68 18.09 23.80
N THR A 617 20.82 18.86 24.47
CA THR A 617 19.49 19.17 23.94
C THR A 617 19.47 20.66 23.62
N PRO A 618 19.51 21.03 22.33
CA PRO A 618 19.42 22.41 21.91
C PRO A 618 18.10 23.05 22.37
N ILE A 619 18.17 24.32 22.74
CA ILE A 619 16.99 25.15 23.03
C ILE A 619 16.69 25.95 21.78
N LEU A 620 15.50 25.74 21.20
CA LEU A 620 15.03 26.45 20.02
C LEU A 620 14.06 27.55 20.44
N ASN A 621 14.14 28.73 19.79
CA ASN A 621 13.12 29.77 19.97
C ASN A 621 11.77 29.42 19.30
N LYS A 622 11.80 28.45 18.36
CA LYS A 622 10.67 27.96 17.58
C LYS A 622 10.77 26.44 17.48
N GLU A 623 9.65 25.76 17.66
CA GLU A 623 9.57 24.33 17.39
C GLU A 623 9.61 24.10 15.87
N PRO A 624 10.26 23.03 15.38
CA PRO A 624 10.17 22.65 13.99
C PRO A 624 8.73 22.35 13.60
N HIS A 625 8.41 22.58 12.33
CA HIS A 625 7.06 22.36 11.82
C HIS A 625 6.65 20.90 12.03
N PRO A 626 5.41 20.59 12.47
CA PRO A 626 5.00 19.21 12.80
C PRO A 626 5.26 18.17 11.70
N SER A 627 5.18 18.58 10.42
CA SER A 627 5.47 17.73 9.27
C SER A 627 6.95 17.36 9.10
N TYR A 628 7.87 18.09 9.74
CA TYR A 628 9.33 17.98 9.60
C TYR A 628 10.02 18.08 10.97
N ASN A 629 9.48 17.39 11.97
CA ASN A 629 9.94 17.41 13.36
C ASN A 629 10.17 15.99 13.94
N ALA A 630 10.48 15.00 13.09
CA ALA A 630 10.51 13.61 13.50
C ALA A 630 11.56 13.30 14.59
N GLY A 631 12.75 13.91 14.52
CA GLY A 631 13.79 13.73 15.54
C GLY A 631 13.76 14.74 16.71
N GLY A 632 12.92 15.78 16.63
CA GLY A 632 12.90 16.87 17.61
C GLY A 632 14.20 17.67 17.65
N ALA A 633 14.30 18.64 18.57
CA ALA A 633 15.51 19.47 18.72
C ALA A 633 16.81 18.67 18.94
N LYS A 634 16.72 17.44 19.45
CA LYS A 634 17.89 16.56 19.65
C LYS A 634 18.53 16.11 18.35
N ALA A 635 17.80 16.09 17.24
CA ALA A 635 18.31 15.77 15.91
C ALA A 635 19.43 16.71 15.45
N LEU A 636 19.53 17.91 16.03
CA LEU A 636 20.63 18.83 15.71
C LEU A 636 21.94 18.50 16.47
N THR A 637 21.97 17.47 17.32
CA THR A 637 23.13 17.14 18.17
C THR A 637 23.21 15.64 18.51
N ASN A 638 22.60 14.77 17.70
CA ASN A 638 22.54 13.34 17.96
C ASN A 638 23.68 12.58 17.24
N GLY A 639 24.60 13.29 16.60
CA GLY A 639 25.73 12.77 15.85
C GLY A 639 25.38 12.22 14.47
N ILE A 640 24.15 12.42 13.99
CA ILE A 640 23.66 11.88 12.72
C ILE A 640 23.35 13.02 11.75
N ASN A 641 23.97 12.95 10.58
CA ASN A 641 23.63 13.83 9.45
C ASN A 641 22.31 13.40 8.80
N GLY A 642 21.51 14.36 8.34
CA GLY A 642 20.37 14.07 7.48
C GLY A 642 20.76 13.56 6.08
N SER A 643 19.79 13.02 5.34
CA SER A 643 20.02 12.52 3.98
C SER A 643 20.53 13.62 3.06
N ASP A 644 21.52 13.29 2.23
CA ASP A 644 22.01 14.22 1.21
C ASP A 644 21.03 14.37 0.02
N LYS A 645 20.00 13.52 -0.05
CA LYS A 645 19.09 13.43 -1.19
C LYS A 645 17.69 13.93 -0.91
N ARG A 646 17.19 13.79 0.33
CA ARG A 646 15.85 14.22 0.76
C ARG A 646 15.88 14.92 2.11
N TYR A 647 14.79 15.61 2.44
CA TYR A 647 14.65 16.46 3.64
C TYR A 647 13.55 15.99 4.61
N GLY A 648 12.94 14.82 4.36
CA GLY A 648 11.81 14.31 5.14
C GLY A 648 12.17 13.20 6.13
N ASP A 649 13.46 13.03 6.48
CA ASP A 649 13.89 12.05 7.47
C ASP A 649 13.82 12.60 8.91
N SER A 650 14.31 11.84 9.89
CA SER A 650 14.34 12.25 11.30
C SER A 650 15.33 13.36 11.64
N GLU A 651 16.24 13.69 10.73
CA GLU A 651 17.45 14.45 11.03
C GLU A 651 17.38 15.87 10.48
N TRP A 652 16.65 16.06 9.38
CA TRP A 652 16.32 17.36 8.82
C TRP A 652 15.14 18.00 9.55
N LEU A 653 15.35 19.16 10.19
CA LEU A 653 14.29 19.93 10.86
C LEU A 653 13.86 21.13 10.00
N GLY A 654 12.57 21.22 9.69
CA GLY A 654 11.99 22.25 8.81
C GLY A 654 11.29 23.39 9.56
N PHE A 655 11.51 24.62 9.10
CA PHE A 655 10.92 25.87 9.63
C PHE A 655 10.33 26.69 8.49
N TRP A 656 9.16 27.31 8.68
CA TRP A 656 8.39 27.98 7.64
C TRP A 656 8.35 29.50 7.84
N GLY A 657 9.41 30.17 7.38
CA GLY A 657 9.49 31.63 7.40
C GLY A 657 9.84 32.25 8.76
N GLU A 658 10.18 31.45 9.79
CA GLU A 658 10.68 31.96 11.05
C GLU A 658 12.20 32.11 11.10
N ASP A 659 12.68 33.18 11.74
CA ASP A 659 14.08 33.27 12.14
C ASP A 659 14.37 32.27 13.26
N LEU A 660 15.37 31.42 13.04
CA LEU A 660 15.74 30.38 13.97
C LEU A 660 16.86 30.87 14.90
N LYS A 661 16.69 30.60 16.20
CA LYS A 661 17.71 30.77 17.22
C LYS A 661 17.90 29.47 17.96
N VAL A 662 19.12 28.96 17.94
CA VAL A 662 19.52 27.70 18.59
C VAL A 662 20.53 28.01 19.69
N VAL A 663 20.25 27.60 20.93
CA VAL A 663 21.19 27.70 22.05
C VAL A 663 21.61 26.31 22.50
N ILE A 664 22.91 26.07 22.55
CA ILE A 664 23.51 24.80 22.99
C ILE A 664 24.28 25.06 24.29
N ASP A 665 23.88 24.39 25.37
CA ASP A 665 24.64 24.33 26.63
C ASP A 665 25.54 23.09 26.61
N LEU A 666 26.85 23.29 26.58
CA LEU A 666 27.84 22.20 26.64
C LEU A 666 27.93 21.58 28.04
N GLY A 667 27.34 22.20 29.05
CA GLY A 667 27.35 21.79 30.46
C GLY A 667 28.55 22.35 31.23
N GLU A 668 29.68 22.53 30.56
CA GLU A 668 30.90 23.12 31.10
C GLU A 668 31.63 23.97 30.06
N THR A 669 32.49 24.86 30.52
CA THR A 669 33.34 25.67 29.64
C THR A 669 34.29 24.77 28.88
N THR A 670 34.17 24.75 27.55
CA THR A 670 34.91 23.87 26.66
C THR A 670 35.65 24.70 25.61
N GLU A 671 36.93 24.42 25.36
CA GLU A 671 37.66 25.02 24.24
C GLU A 671 37.05 24.56 22.92
N LEU A 672 36.82 25.45 21.95
CA LEU A 672 36.20 25.13 20.67
C LEU A 672 37.16 25.45 19.52
N LYS A 673 37.15 24.62 18.48
CA LYS A 673 37.96 24.83 17.27
C LYS A 673 37.12 25.08 16.04
N ARG A 674 35.98 24.38 15.95
CA ARG A 674 35.14 24.42 14.77
C ARG A 674 33.70 24.19 15.15
N ILE A 675 32.81 24.86 14.43
CA ILE A 675 31.40 24.56 14.39
C ILE A 675 30.98 24.37 12.93
N SER A 676 30.14 23.38 12.67
CA SER A 676 29.59 23.15 11.34
C SER A 676 28.17 22.62 11.40
N THR A 677 27.38 22.93 10.38
CA THR A 677 26.02 22.44 10.15
C THR A 677 25.72 22.48 8.65
N ARG A 678 24.58 21.94 8.22
CA ARG A 678 24.19 21.94 6.81
C ARG A 678 22.78 22.46 6.65
N PHE A 679 22.52 23.04 5.47
CA PHE A 679 21.18 23.45 5.05
C PHE A 679 20.77 22.69 3.79
N PHE A 680 19.53 22.21 3.76
CA PHE A 680 18.98 21.59 2.55
C PHE A 680 18.54 22.67 1.55
N ASN A 681 18.71 22.43 0.25
CA ASN A 681 18.43 23.37 -0.83
C ASN A 681 17.64 22.67 -1.93
N SER A 682 16.33 22.94 -1.98
CA SER A 682 15.43 22.40 -2.99
C SER A 682 14.38 23.44 -3.35
N LYS A 683 14.77 24.33 -4.26
CA LYS A 683 13.97 25.52 -4.61
C LYS A 683 12.61 25.19 -5.21
N GLY A 684 12.49 24.06 -5.93
CA GLY A 684 11.21 23.55 -6.43
C GLY A 684 10.25 23.15 -5.31
N GLN A 685 10.78 22.79 -4.14
CA GLN A 685 10.03 22.46 -2.92
C GLN A 685 9.98 23.63 -1.94
N TRP A 686 10.31 24.84 -2.40
CA TRP A 686 10.28 26.09 -1.62
C TRP A 686 11.32 26.13 -0.48
N ILE A 687 12.32 25.23 -0.52
CA ILE A 687 13.38 25.12 0.49
C ILE A 687 14.59 25.94 0.03
N TYR A 688 14.98 26.90 0.86
CA TYR A 688 16.09 27.80 0.61
C TYR A 688 17.05 27.84 1.81
N PRO A 689 18.38 27.79 1.58
CA PRO A 689 19.33 28.07 2.64
C PRO A 689 19.21 29.55 3.09
N PRO A 690 19.51 29.84 4.35
CA PRO A 690 19.60 31.22 4.82
C PRO A 690 20.76 31.94 4.12
N GLU A 691 20.66 33.27 3.96
CA GLU A 691 21.75 34.06 3.34
C GLU A 691 22.94 34.30 4.29
N LYS A 692 22.71 34.15 5.60
CA LYS A 692 23.74 34.31 6.63
C LYS A 692 23.41 33.52 7.90
N MET A 693 24.43 33.30 8.71
CA MET A 693 24.29 32.71 10.05
C MET A 693 25.23 33.42 11.01
N LEU A 694 24.69 33.82 12.17
CA LEU A 694 25.47 34.44 13.24
C LEU A 694 25.75 33.43 14.32
N ILE A 695 27.00 33.38 14.78
CA ILE A 695 27.45 32.50 15.85
C ILE A 695 27.97 33.37 16.98
N LYS A 696 27.38 33.23 18.16
CA LYS A 696 27.75 33.98 19.35
C LYS A 696 28.17 33.02 20.46
N THR A 697 29.33 33.30 21.04
CA THR A 697 29.80 32.72 22.29
C THR A 697 29.96 33.84 23.34
N ASP A 698 30.42 33.48 24.54
CA ASP A 698 30.72 34.49 25.57
C ASP A 698 31.85 35.46 25.16
N THR A 699 32.67 35.09 24.17
CA THR A 699 33.90 35.83 23.80
C THR A 699 34.02 36.15 22.31
N GLU A 700 33.24 35.50 21.45
CA GLU A 700 33.27 35.69 20.00
C GLU A 700 31.86 35.97 19.45
N ASN A 701 31.80 36.77 18.38
CA ASN A 701 30.61 36.97 17.59
C ASN A 701 31.02 36.95 16.12
N ILE A 702 30.60 35.92 15.39
CA ILE A 702 30.99 35.62 14.01
C ILE A 702 29.75 35.77 13.15
N ASP A 703 29.87 36.56 12.08
CA ASP A 703 28.83 36.70 11.04
C ASP A 703 29.32 35.96 9.79
N LEU A 704 28.60 34.90 9.40
CA LEU A 704 28.92 34.09 8.22
C LEU A 704 27.93 34.40 7.11
N ASN A 705 28.44 34.78 5.94
CA ASN A 705 27.63 34.78 4.72
C ASN A 705 27.58 33.35 4.15
N ILE A 706 26.41 32.93 3.69
CA ILE A 706 26.18 31.61 3.12
C ILE A 706 25.90 31.79 1.63
N ASP A 707 26.83 31.29 0.81
CA ASP A 707 26.72 31.37 -0.64
C ASP A 707 25.97 30.14 -1.19
N ASP A 708 24.80 30.37 -1.78
CA ASP A 708 24.02 29.34 -2.47
C ASP A 708 24.64 29.04 -3.85
N GLN A 709 25.47 27.99 -3.91
CA GLN A 709 26.12 27.51 -5.13
C GLN A 709 25.19 26.65 -6.01
N GLY A 710 23.93 26.45 -5.61
CA GLY A 710 22.97 25.57 -6.28
C GLY A 710 23.10 24.09 -5.91
N ASP A 711 24.04 23.74 -5.03
CA ASP A 711 24.16 22.40 -4.47
C ASP A 711 22.95 22.09 -3.58
N ARG A 712 22.55 20.82 -3.55
CA ARG A 712 21.40 20.34 -2.77
C ARG A 712 21.63 20.46 -1.26
N ILE A 713 22.88 20.33 -0.83
CA ILE A 713 23.32 20.46 0.56
C ILE A 713 24.31 21.62 0.62
N ILE A 714 24.07 22.57 1.52
CA ILE A 714 24.95 23.71 1.76
C ILE A 714 25.66 23.51 3.09
N ASP A 715 26.93 23.12 3.04
CA ASP A 715 27.77 22.99 4.23
C ASP A 715 28.22 24.36 4.74
N VAL A 716 28.02 24.60 6.04
CA VAL A 716 28.42 25.83 6.71
C VAL A 716 29.42 25.50 7.81
N VAL A 717 30.58 26.15 7.77
CA VAL A 717 31.69 25.90 8.69
C VAL A 717 32.25 27.22 9.22
N ALA A 718 32.47 27.29 10.54
CA ALA A 718 33.17 28.39 11.20
C ALA A 718 34.30 27.84 12.07
N ASN A 719 35.45 28.50 12.02
CA ASN A 719 36.52 28.26 12.99
C ASN A 719 36.29 29.11 14.23
N LEU A 720 36.51 28.52 15.40
CA LEU A 720 36.39 29.13 16.72
C LEU A 720 37.76 29.11 17.41
N GLN A 721 38.05 30.10 18.25
CA GLN A 721 39.25 30.14 19.08
C GLN A 721 38.90 30.50 20.53
N SER A 722 37.67 30.19 20.95
CA SER A 722 37.12 30.52 22.25
C SER A 722 36.90 29.29 23.14
N ALA A 723 36.93 29.51 24.46
CA ALA A 723 36.42 28.57 25.43
C ALA A 723 35.10 29.12 25.98
N THR A 724 34.00 28.38 25.83
CA THR A 724 32.67 28.82 26.26
C THR A 724 31.83 27.63 26.73
N ARG A 725 30.78 27.92 27.50
CA ARG A 725 29.77 26.94 27.87
C ARG A 725 28.54 27.01 26.95
N TYR A 726 28.20 28.20 26.48
CA TYR A 726 26.98 28.46 25.70
C TYR A 726 27.32 28.93 24.30
N ILE A 727 26.69 28.31 23.31
CA ILE A 727 26.78 28.72 21.92
C ILE A 727 25.38 29.08 21.44
N GLU A 728 25.26 30.25 20.82
CA GLU A 728 24.02 30.74 20.23
C GLU A 728 24.21 30.88 18.72
N LEU A 729 23.36 30.21 17.95
CA LEU A 729 23.24 30.37 16.50
C LEU A 729 21.99 31.21 16.23
N THR A 730 22.12 32.24 15.40
CA THR A 730 20.98 32.99 14.86
C THR A 730 20.98 32.85 13.34
N ILE A 731 19.91 32.31 12.80
CA ILE A 731 19.73 31.95 11.40
C ILE A 731 18.49 32.69 10.89
N PRO A 732 18.68 33.86 10.26
CA PRO A 732 17.59 34.57 9.61
C PRO A 732 17.01 33.74 8.46
N ASN A 733 15.68 33.73 8.34
CA ASN A 733 15.04 33.05 7.22
C ASN A 733 15.34 33.74 5.88
N TYR A 734 15.23 32.98 4.78
CA TYR A 734 15.46 33.49 3.42
C TYR A 734 14.49 34.62 3.01
N GLY A 735 13.31 34.68 3.65
CA GLY A 735 12.25 35.62 3.34
C GLY A 735 11.23 35.07 2.36
N ILE A 736 10.62 35.98 1.59
CA ILE A 736 9.58 35.65 0.61
C ILE A 736 10.21 35.20 -0.70
N ILE A 737 9.67 34.12 -1.28
CA ILE A 737 10.11 33.57 -2.55
C ILE A 737 9.85 34.59 -3.67
N LYS A 738 10.92 34.90 -4.40
CA LYS A 738 10.95 35.92 -5.47
C LYS A 738 10.06 35.54 -6.65
N GLU A 739 9.67 36.57 -7.40
CA GLU A 739 8.86 36.44 -8.61
C GLU A 739 9.51 35.55 -9.68
N GLY A 740 8.68 34.77 -10.39
CA GLY A 740 9.12 33.84 -11.43
C GLY A 740 9.65 32.50 -10.91
N ARG A 741 9.46 32.18 -9.63
CA ARG A 741 9.83 30.88 -9.03
C ARG A 741 8.60 30.15 -8.50
N GLN A 742 8.69 28.81 -8.46
CA GLN A 742 7.68 27.99 -7.81
C GLN A 742 7.53 28.41 -6.34
N GLY A 743 6.30 28.67 -5.90
CA GLY A 743 6.03 29.18 -4.55
C GLY A 743 6.10 30.69 -4.38
N GLN A 744 6.24 31.46 -5.46
CA GLN A 744 6.25 32.93 -5.44
C GLN A 744 5.21 33.52 -4.47
N GLY A 745 5.66 34.49 -3.67
CA GLY A 745 4.81 35.20 -2.70
C GLY A 745 4.66 34.50 -1.35
N ASN A 746 5.09 33.24 -1.21
CA ASN A 746 5.09 32.52 0.05
C ASN A 746 6.44 32.65 0.79
N PRO A 747 6.46 32.47 2.12
CA PRO A 747 7.69 32.29 2.88
C PRO A 747 8.44 31.03 2.42
N ALA A 748 9.76 31.12 2.39
CA ALA A 748 10.62 29.96 2.11
C ALA A 748 10.79 29.08 3.37
N TRP A 749 10.98 27.79 3.13
CA TRP A 749 11.39 26.84 4.16
C TRP A 749 12.89 26.96 4.44
N THR A 750 13.27 26.84 5.70
CA THR A 750 14.65 26.61 6.14
C THR A 750 14.74 25.22 6.76
N PHE A 751 15.65 24.40 6.24
CA PHE A 751 15.93 23.06 6.76
C PHE A 751 17.38 23.00 7.24
N ILE A 752 17.56 22.61 8.50
CA ILE A 752 18.87 22.47 9.16
C ILE A 752 18.98 21.09 9.79
N ASP A 753 20.17 20.53 9.77
CA ASP A 753 20.51 19.27 10.45
C ASP A 753 21.66 19.46 11.46
N GLU A 754 22.26 18.35 11.87
CA GLU A 754 23.33 18.22 12.85
C GLU A 754 24.28 19.43 12.99
N ILE A 755 24.39 19.96 14.21
CA ILE A 755 25.30 21.02 14.62
C ILE A 755 26.51 20.38 15.33
N LYS A 756 27.58 20.22 14.56
CA LYS A 756 28.83 19.61 15.01
C LYS A 756 29.74 20.66 15.64
N ILE A 757 30.31 20.35 16.80
CA ILE A 757 31.20 21.26 17.56
C ILE A 757 32.46 20.51 17.97
N GLU A 758 33.63 20.95 17.49
CA GLU A 758 34.92 20.25 17.64
C GLU A 758 35.89 20.85 18.65
#